data_AF-A0A6C0L9R5-F1
#
_entry.id   AF-A0A6C0L9R5-F1
#
_cell.length_a   1.000
_cell.length_b   1.000
_cell.length_c   1.000
_cell.angle_alpha   90.00
_cell.angle_beta   90.00
_cell.angle_gamma   90.00
#
_symmetry.space_group_name_H-M   'P 1'
#
loop_
_entity.id
_entity.type
_entity.pdbx_description
1 polymer ?
#
loop_
_entity_poly.entity_id
_entity_poly.type
_entity_poly.pdbx_seq_one_letter_code
_entity_poly.pdbx_strand_id
1 'polypeptide(L)'
;MDTDTDEDFVKGLNDLEKTIEKQSIVSFDPMCVRQKSNWSKRSKIYRFDELDFNPQTLLKDIPEKSPKLDVLLKKIDELDRQDMKKHGKKFKHFIFSDLKSSSYGAKILASALIAKGMKLAYNAKLKPGIKKKLAEGSDDESDDDDYDEDDEGTPLNLVSLGKIKRGGDGTTKKKVKRYEKIELLSADVLNKNKGNNFLLLSSVAVYDQPISVSLKKEILKTFNARPDNIYGEHARIIVMDSGFKEGIDLFDIKYVHIFEPSTVAADQKQVIGRGTRTCGQKGLDFHPQQGWPLHVFVYDLKIPEKLQGSFMGTKTAIELYLKSMNLDIRLLKFASDLEKTTVVGSVDYELNKNIHSFSIPMVSLTDSDNLNDHLSKGEEALYDGGAKKLVVREGPPLIYPEPKRLGFEDMRKYIKDNFSEFKWTDVKMENLCADKQGGGSGQIINYTPTQDFIRNYFTPTNPVKGMLLHHSVGTGKTCSAIAAATTNFEKQGYTILWVTRTTLKSDIWKNMFDQVCNESIRHQIQNSGLQIPAVQNKRMQLLSKAWRVRPMSYKQFSNLVSKKNSMYDTLVKINGKEDPLRNTLLIIDEAHKLYGGGDLSSVERPDMNLLHQALMYSYQYSGQNSVKLLLMTATPVTNDPMELIKLINLCKGPDEQMPGDFDAFARNYLDDDGEFTEKGRGEYLDDISGYVSYLNREKDARQFSQPIIQHIEVPIVSDIANVEKFDKKVVKDLMESDIPDLKRQILEQQEELKGELGDLDPNRFNFLKDELCGDLEGKEEKDCNKIVKRNVRELINEAKVEVKKIREKIKEVKGLIKERNKSKQGVMKDIKENSEKYKEEYEKYKESLLYQLKNKCAKKITRASKLAEVVSQHPAIVNFDERIQAYNDRISELEGEIKALVENHRKRLAHLKTVLRKDLSELERGVIKSTLLDDKKEFKKLLKIKNKSLTVSKRDINKNVRSIQQTRKKYITKIQKVMKKKIKEDNKTQKQIDKEEKKLRKTLRKQGDYEDNVQHEVLTKLVDKYRSKMLENMVDYDEDQYAMEQEKEEKKLAKEVDKKKVADAKKLDKERLRQTKKVEKEKVKTDKKAAAEKLRETKKAEKEKAKADKKAEKEKKAHTKTKKNMK
;
A
#
# COMPACT_ATOMS: atom_id res chain seq x y z
N MET A 1 -2.46 7.71 -35.30
CA MET A 1 -1.58 7.39 -34.17
C MET A 1 -2.28 7.98 -32.95
N ASP A 2 -3.05 7.24 -32.16
CA ASP A 2 -2.80 5.86 -31.73
C ASP A 2 -4.09 5.08 -31.47
N THR A 3 -4.09 3.86 -32.00
CA THR A 3 -5.05 2.78 -31.77
C THR A 3 -4.77 2.00 -30.48
N ASP A 4 -3.74 2.38 -29.71
CA ASP A 4 -3.30 1.68 -28.50
C ASP A 4 -4.10 2.04 -27.24
N THR A 5 -4.96 3.06 -27.28
CA THR A 5 -5.75 3.47 -26.10
C THR A 5 -6.97 2.61 -25.79
N ASP A 6 -7.38 1.68 -26.68
CA ASP A 6 -8.57 0.85 -26.47
C ASP A 6 -8.27 -0.49 -25.76
N GLU A 7 -7.05 -1.03 -25.84
CA GLU A 7 -6.69 -2.28 -25.13
C GLU A 7 -6.50 -2.06 -23.62
N ASP A 8 -5.82 -1.00 -23.21
CA ASP A 8 -5.70 -0.63 -21.79
C ASP A 8 -7.05 -0.23 -21.18
N PHE A 9 -7.94 0.34 -21.99
CA PHE A 9 -9.31 0.68 -21.60
C PHE A 9 -10.15 -0.57 -21.31
N VAL A 10 -10.02 -1.62 -22.12
CA VAL A 10 -10.73 -2.90 -21.94
C VAL A 10 -10.13 -3.71 -20.78
N LYS A 11 -8.80 -3.67 -20.61
CA LYS A 11 -8.09 -4.34 -19.51
C LYS A 11 -8.45 -3.72 -18.16
N GLY A 12 -8.45 -2.38 -18.05
CA GLY A 12 -8.87 -1.66 -16.85
C GLY A 12 -10.36 -1.83 -16.50
N LEU A 13 -11.22 -2.04 -17.51
CA LEU A 13 -12.64 -2.34 -17.30
C LEU A 13 -12.86 -3.75 -16.73
N ASN A 14 -12.13 -4.76 -17.22
CA ASN A 14 -12.20 -6.13 -16.71
C ASN A 14 -11.66 -6.24 -15.26
N ASP A 15 -10.66 -5.44 -14.90
CA ASP A 15 -10.13 -5.39 -13.53
C ASP A 15 -11.09 -4.69 -12.55
N LEU A 16 -11.82 -3.66 -13.02
CA LEU A 16 -12.87 -3.01 -12.23
C LEU A 16 -14.08 -3.94 -12.02
N GLU A 17 -14.45 -4.72 -13.03
CA GLU A 17 -15.53 -5.71 -13.01
C GLU A 17 -15.22 -6.85 -12.00
N LYS A 18 -13.96 -7.35 -11.99
CA LYS A 18 -13.48 -8.33 -10.98
C LYS A 18 -13.41 -7.78 -9.55
N THR A 19 -13.15 -6.49 -9.40
CA THR A 19 -13.02 -5.83 -8.08
C THR A 19 -14.38 -5.53 -7.44
N ILE A 20 -15.38 -5.20 -8.25
CA ILE A 20 -16.74 -4.86 -7.79
C ILE A 20 -17.58 -6.10 -7.46
N GLU A 21 -17.35 -7.24 -8.14
CA GLU A 21 -18.10 -8.48 -7.88
C GLU A 21 -17.66 -9.24 -6.62
N LYS A 22 -16.47 -8.96 -6.06
CA LYS A 22 -15.93 -9.76 -4.95
C LYS A 22 -16.00 -9.14 -3.55
N GLN A 23 -16.19 -7.83 -3.36
CA GLN A 23 -16.16 -7.26 -2.00
C GLN A 23 -17.10 -6.07 -1.85
N SER A 24 -17.90 -6.05 -0.79
CA SER A 24 -18.37 -4.79 -0.23
C SER A 24 -17.12 -3.94 0.05
N ILE A 25 -16.92 -2.80 -0.61
CA ILE A 25 -15.75 -1.94 -0.36
C ILE A 25 -15.84 -1.47 1.10
N VAL A 26 -15.03 -2.08 1.96
CA VAL A 26 -14.86 -1.67 3.36
C VAL A 26 -13.65 -0.75 3.39
N SER A 27 -13.86 0.50 3.78
CA SER A 27 -12.79 1.46 4.04
C SER A 27 -12.60 1.57 5.55
N PHE A 28 -11.38 1.79 6.03
CA PHE A 28 -11.09 1.98 7.46
C PHE A 28 -10.78 3.44 7.76
N ASP A 29 -11.15 3.90 8.95
CA ASP A 29 -10.73 5.20 9.48
C ASP A 29 -9.29 5.12 10.01
N PRO A 30 -8.32 5.86 9.43
CA PRO A 30 -6.91 5.74 9.81
C PRO A 30 -6.67 6.06 11.29
N MET A 31 -7.26 7.14 11.81
CA MET A 31 -7.04 7.57 13.19
C MET A 31 -7.66 6.59 14.18
N CYS A 32 -8.84 6.05 13.87
CA CYS A 32 -9.44 4.98 14.66
C CYS A 32 -8.53 3.74 14.69
N VAL A 33 -8.01 3.29 13.53
CA VAL A 33 -7.10 2.14 13.48
C VAL A 33 -5.86 2.38 14.34
N ARG A 34 -5.24 3.56 14.24
CA ARG A 34 -4.03 3.89 15.01
C ARG A 34 -4.28 3.94 16.52
N GLN A 35 -5.37 4.58 16.96
CA GLN A 35 -5.73 4.67 18.38
C GLN A 35 -6.14 3.31 18.97
N LYS A 36 -7.04 2.60 18.28
CA LYS A 36 -7.56 1.32 18.76
C LYS A 36 -6.50 0.23 18.78
N SER A 37 -5.52 0.28 17.88
CA SER A 37 -4.37 -0.63 17.89
C SER A 37 -3.60 -0.61 19.22
N ASN A 38 -3.64 0.49 19.97
CA ASN A 38 -3.01 0.60 21.28
C ASN A 38 -3.91 0.16 22.43
N TRP A 39 -5.21 0.46 22.37
CA TRP A 39 -6.19 0.06 23.39
C TRP A 39 -7.62 0.06 22.84
N SER A 40 -8.43 -0.95 23.17
CA SER A 40 -9.73 -1.17 22.52
C SER A 40 -10.82 -0.14 22.87
N LYS A 41 -10.92 0.35 24.12
CA LYS A 41 -12.00 1.25 24.56
C LYS A 41 -11.54 2.26 25.62
N ARG A 42 -11.95 3.54 25.49
CA ARG A 42 -11.68 4.58 26.49
C ARG A 42 -12.47 4.28 27.76
N SER A 43 -11.83 4.36 28.92
CA SER A 43 -12.52 4.36 30.22
C SER A 43 -11.66 5.04 31.28
N LYS A 44 -12.29 5.74 32.23
CA LYS A 44 -11.61 6.43 33.33
C LYS A 44 -10.91 5.44 34.26
N ILE A 45 -11.46 4.23 34.41
CA ILE A 45 -10.95 3.19 35.32
C ILE A 45 -9.53 2.73 34.98
N TYR A 46 -9.06 2.97 33.75
CA TYR A 46 -7.73 2.56 33.30
C TYR A 46 -6.66 3.64 33.46
N ARG A 47 -7.01 4.86 33.90
CA ARG A 47 -6.09 5.99 33.92
C ARG A 47 -5.66 6.32 35.35
N PHE A 48 -4.36 6.24 35.62
CA PHE A 48 -3.81 6.39 36.97
C PHE A 48 -4.07 7.75 37.66
N ASP A 49 -4.33 8.81 36.89
CA ASP A 49 -4.59 10.15 37.41
C ASP A 49 -6.09 10.47 37.53
N GLU A 50 -6.97 9.48 37.30
CA GLU A 50 -8.40 9.54 37.61
C GLU A 50 -8.71 8.93 38.97
N LEU A 51 -9.82 9.37 39.58
CA LEU A 51 -10.24 8.89 40.91
C LEU A 51 -10.74 7.43 40.88
N ASP A 52 -11.29 7.01 39.74
CA ASP A 52 -11.88 5.68 39.55
C ASP A 52 -10.85 4.63 39.09
N PHE A 53 -9.56 4.98 39.11
CA PHE A 53 -8.49 4.11 38.63
C PHE A 53 -8.48 2.78 39.39
N ASN A 54 -8.62 1.68 38.65
CA ASN A 54 -8.57 0.33 39.19
C ASN A 54 -7.43 -0.47 38.55
N PRO A 55 -6.28 -0.63 39.24
CA PRO A 55 -5.13 -1.34 38.69
C PRO A 55 -5.40 -2.84 38.46
N GLN A 56 -6.23 -3.47 39.30
CA GLN A 56 -6.53 -4.90 39.17
C GLN A 56 -7.38 -5.19 37.94
N THR A 57 -8.40 -4.36 37.69
CA THR A 57 -9.22 -4.44 36.48
C THR A 57 -8.37 -4.18 35.23
N LEU A 58 -7.47 -3.19 35.28
CA LEU A 58 -6.56 -2.90 34.17
C LEU A 58 -5.68 -4.12 33.84
N LEU A 59 -5.01 -4.70 34.84
CA LEU A 59 -4.15 -5.88 34.61
C LEU A 59 -4.91 -7.06 34.01
N LYS A 60 -6.14 -7.32 34.49
CA LYS A 60 -7.00 -8.39 33.99
C LYS A 60 -7.39 -8.18 32.52
N ASP A 61 -7.64 -6.94 32.12
CA ASP A 61 -8.16 -6.60 30.80
C ASP A 61 -7.07 -6.41 29.73
N ILE A 62 -5.82 -6.13 30.12
CA ILE A 62 -4.69 -5.89 29.20
C ILE A 62 -4.57 -6.95 28.09
N PRO A 63 -4.57 -8.28 28.37
CA PRO A 63 -4.35 -9.29 27.33
C PRO A 63 -5.39 -9.25 26.20
N GLU A 64 -6.62 -8.84 26.48
CA GLU A 64 -7.72 -8.82 25.48
C GLU A 64 -7.94 -7.44 24.86
N LYS A 65 -7.73 -6.37 25.64
CA LYS A 65 -7.92 -4.98 25.21
C LYS A 65 -6.67 -4.36 24.56
N SER A 66 -5.49 -4.89 24.88
CA SER A 66 -4.21 -4.52 24.26
C SER A 66 -3.17 -5.66 24.35
N PRO A 67 -3.24 -6.64 23.43
CA PRO A 67 -2.23 -7.70 23.32
C PRO A 67 -0.80 -7.15 23.20
N LYS A 68 -0.60 -6.02 22.50
CA LYS A 68 0.71 -5.36 22.39
C LYS A 68 1.26 -4.95 23.75
N LEU A 69 0.40 -4.39 24.62
CA LEU A 69 0.80 -3.96 25.96
C LEU A 69 1.18 -5.16 26.83
N ASP A 70 0.41 -6.25 26.75
CA ASP A 70 0.74 -7.51 27.43
C ASP A 70 2.13 -8.03 27.01
N VAL A 71 2.39 -8.11 25.71
CA VAL A 71 3.68 -8.56 25.17
C VAL A 71 4.81 -7.61 25.57
N LEU A 72 4.60 -6.29 25.54
CA LEU A 72 5.59 -5.31 25.99
C LEU A 72 5.96 -5.52 27.46
N LEU A 73 4.97 -5.71 28.34
CA LEU A 73 5.22 -5.91 29.78
C LEU A 73 5.96 -7.23 30.05
N LYS A 74 5.59 -8.30 29.34
CA LYS A 74 6.28 -9.61 29.38
C LYS A 74 7.70 -9.52 28.84
N LYS A 75 7.92 -8.73 27.77
CA LYS A 75 9.25 -8.53 27.19
C LYS A 75 10.18 -7.80 28.17
N ILE A 76 9.68 -6.80 28.89
CA ILE A 76 10.44 -6.12 29.94
C ILE A 76 10.85 -7.13 31.03
N ASP A 77 9.94 -8.00 31.50
CA ASP A 77 10.27 -9.02 32.50
C ASP A 77 11.29 -10.05 32.00
N GLU A 78 11.18 -10.42 30.71
CA GLU A 78 12.11 -11.32 30.07
C GLU A 78 13.53 -10.74 30.05
N LEU A 79 13.66 -9.47 29.64
CA LEU A 79 14.93 -8.76 29.59
C LEU A 79 15.51 -8.55 30.99
N ASP A 80 14.70 -8.11 31.96
CA ASP A 80 15.11 -7.96 33.35
C ASP A 80 15.67 -9.27 33.93
N ARG A 81 15.03 -10.41 33.64
CA ARG A 81 15.46 -11.72 34.10
C ARG A 81 16.77 -12.15 33.44
N GLN A 82 16.91 -11.91 32.14
CA GLN A 82 18.14 -12.19 31.39
C GLN A 82 19.31 -11.34 31.91
N ASP A 83 19.07 -10.06 32.18
CA ASP A 83 20.07 -9.13 32.70
C ASP A 83 20.50 -9.47 34.12
N MET A 84 19.56 -9.80 35.00
CA MET A 84 19.89 -10.26 36.34
C MET A 84 20.70 -11.57 36.30
N LYS A 85 20.38 -12.48 35.38
CA LYS A 85 21.14 -13.73 35.20
C LYS A 85 22.56 -13.51 34.66
N LYS A 86 22.72 -12.58 33.69
CA LYS A 86 24.00 -12.36 32.99
C LYS A 86 24.92 -11.35 33.68
N HIS A 87 24.35 -10.29 34.24
CA HIS A 87 25.09 -9.13 34.76
C HIS A 87 24.87 -8.90 36.26
N GLY A 88 23.91 -9.60 36.89
CA GLY A 88 23.55 -9.38 38.31
C GLY A 88 22.87 -8.03 38.57
N LYS A 89 22.49 -7.30 37.52
CA LYS A 89 21.92 -5.95 37.56
C LYS A 89 20.81 -5.82 36.51
N LYS A 90 19.90 -4.86 36.71
CA LYS A 90 18.92 -4.44 35.69
C LYS A 90 19.45 -3.24 34.91
N PHE A 91 18.78 -2.88 33.82
CA PHE A 91 19.16 -1.72 33.01
C PHE A 91 17.98 -0.80 32.75
N LYS A 92 18.27 0.41 32.24
CA LYS A 92 17.24 1.40 31.95
C LYS A 92 16.52 1.13 30.63
N HIS A 93 15.21 1.37 30.63
CA HIS A 93 14.33 1.27 29.47
C HIS A 93 13.76 2.64 29.09
N PHE A 94 13.64 2.88 27.80
CA PHE A 94 12.89 3.99 27.22
C PHE A 94 11.68 3.45 26.46
N ILE A 95 10.47 3.86 26.83
CA ILE A 95 9.23 3.48 26.13
C ILE A 95 8.65 4.71 25.44
N PHE A 96 8.37 4.59 24.14
CA PHE A 96 7.83 5.66 23.32
C PHE A 96 6.47 5.26 22.72
N SER A 97 5.50 6.18 22.78
CA SER A 97 4.24 6.12 22.04
C SER A 97 4.10 7.38 21.19
N ASP A 98 3.74 7.23 19.93
CA ASP A 98 3.54 8.31 18.99
C ASP A 98 2.19 9.05 19.21
N LEU A 99 1.23 8.42 19.91
CA LEU A 99 -0.08 9.01 20.18
C LEU A 99 -0.08 10.05 21.31
N LYS A 100 -0.49 11.28 20.99
CA LYS A 100 -0.79 12.36 21.96
C LYS A 100 -2.18 12.20 22.57
N SER A 101 -2.46 11.03 23.15
CA SER A 101 -3.79 10.72 23.70
C SER A 101 -3.76 10.37 25.18
N SER A 102 -4.75 10.88 25.93
CA SER A 102 -4.91 10.56 27.34
C SER A 102 -5.28 9.10 27.60
N SER A 103 -5.88 8.43 26.62
CA SER A 103 -6.46 7.08 26.77
C SER A 103 -5.74 6.01 25.93
N TYR A 104 -5.02 6.41 24.88
CA TYR A 104 -4.38 5.48 23.93
C TYR A 104 -2.84 5.61 23.85
N GLY A 105 -2.26 6.61 24.51
CA GLY A 105 -0.82 6.93 24.42
C GLY A 105 -0.02 6.64 25.69
N ALA A 106 0.96 7.49 25.98
CA ALA A 106 1.89 7.29 27.10
C ALA A 106 1.24 7.10 28.49
N LYS A 107 0.05 7.66 28.73
CA LYS A 107 -0.67 7.50 30.01
C LYS A 107 -1.19 6.10 30.27
N ILE A 108 -1.69 5.38 29.25
CA ILE A 108 -2.17 4.01 29.45
C ILE A 108 -0.98 3.08 29.74
N LEU A 109 0.17 3.33 29.09
CA LEU A 109 1.43 2.65 29.39
C LEU A 109 1.88 2.88 30.85
N ALA A 110 1.86 4.14 31.30
CA ALA A 110 2.17 4.48 32.70
C ALA A 110 1.20 3.82 33.69
N SER A 111 -0.09 3.78 33.37
CA SER A 111 -1.11 3.13 34.21
C SER A 111 -0.86 1.62 34.33
N ALA A 112 -0.45 0.98 33.24
CA ALA A 112 -0.11 -0.45 33.24
C ALA A 112 1.16 -0.76 34.04
N LEU A 113 2.18 0.11 33.99
CA LEU A 113 3.37 -0.01 34.84
C LEU A 113 3.01 0.11 36.33
N ILE A 114 2.14 1.07 36.69
CA ILE A 114 1.64 1.22 38.07
C ILE A 114 0.88 -0.01 38.51
N ALA A 115 0.01 -0.54 37.63
CA ALA A 115 -0.79 -1.71 37.94
C ALA A 115 0.09 -2.95 38.17
N LYS A 116 1.20 -3.10 37.43
CA LYS A 116 2.24 -4.12 37.62
C LYS A 116 3.11 -3.89 38.89
N GLY A 117 2.84 -2.84 39.66
CA GLY A 117 3.53 -2.55 40.92
C GLY A 117 4.76 -1.66 40.79
N MET A 118 5.00 -1.00 39.65
CA MET A 118 6.03 0.05 39.54
C MET A 118 5.53 1.36 40.15
N LYS A 119 6.46 2.19 40.62
CA LYS A 119 6.13 3.48 41.26
C LYS A 119 6.48 4.66 40.37
N LEU A 120 5.51 5.57 40.14
CA LEU A 120 5.78 6.83 39.45
C LEU A 120 6.62 7.74 40.35
N ALA A 121 7.73 8.26 39.82
CA ALA A 121 8.74 9.00 40.58
C ALA A 121 8.35 10.47 40.89
N TYR A 122 7.15 10.91 40.53
CA TYR A 122 6.52 12.15 40.98
C TYR A 122 5.06 11.90 41.35
N ASN A 123 4.48 12.81 42.13
CA ASN A 123 3.07 12.74 42.51
C ASN A 123 2.46 14.14 42.64
N ALA A 124 1.13 14.23 42.65
CA ALA A 124 0.39 15.42 43.01
C ALA A 124 -0.70 15.05 44.03
N LYS A 125 -0.77 15.79 45.14
CA LYS A 125 -1.79 15.55 46.17
C LYS A 125 -3.17 16.00 45.69
N LEU A 126 -4.21 15.26 46.05
CA LEU A 126 -5.59 15.67 45.78
C LEU A 126 -5.96 16.83 46.71
N LYS A 127 -6.60 17.88 46.17
CA LYS A 127 -6.99 19.03 46.98
C LYS A 127 -8.01 18.66 48.06
N PRO A 128 -7.93 19.27 49.26
CA PRO A 128 -8.90 19.06 50.33
C PRO A 128 -10.33 19.39 49.88
N GLY A 129 -11.31 18.56 50.23
CA GLY A 129 -12.75 18.81 49.98
C GLY A 129 -13.32 18.27 48.66
N ILE A 130 -12.51 17.76 47.74
CA ILE A 130 -13.00 17.19 46.47
C ILE A 130 -13.72 15.85 46.67
N LYS A 131 -13.22 14.99 47.58
CA LYS A 131 -13.91 13.74 47.96
C LYS A 131 -15.29 13.98 48.59
N LYS A 132 -15.51 15.11 49.27
CA LYS A 132 -16.82 15.50 49.82
C LYS A 132 -17.77 16.01 48.73
N LYS A 133 -17.30 16.88 47.82
CA LYS A 133 -18.11 17.41 46.71
C LYS A 133 -18.56 16.35 45.70
N LEU A 134 -17.81 15.27 45.50
CA LEU A 134 -18.18 14.15 44.64
C LEU A 134 -19.17 13.18 45.29
N ALA A 135 -19.28 13.18 46.63
CA ALA A 135 -20.24 12.36 47.36
C ALA A 135 -21.62 13.05 47.54
N GLU A 136 -21.71 14.36 47.29
CA GLU A 136 -22.90 15.19 47.50
C GLU A 136 -23.55 15.71 46.18
N GLY A 137 -23.14 15.20 45.01
CA GLY A 137 -23.60 15.70 43.70
C GLY A 137 -23.96 14.62 42.68
N SER A 138 -25.27 14.34 42.61
CA SER A 138 -26.13 13.84 41.52
C SER A 138 -25.60 12.88 40.45
N ASP A 139 -26.31 11.77 40.36
CA ASP A 139 -26.64 10.99 39.16
C ASP A 139 -26.70 11.85 37.88
N ASP A 140 -25.78 11.60 36.96
CA ASP A 140 -25.92 11.88 35.53
C ASP A 140 -25.25 10.72 34.79
N GLU A 141 -25.92 9.56 34.81
CA GLU A 141 -25.75 8.54 33.79
C GLU A 141 -26.46 9.02 32.52
N SER A 142 -25.70 9.54 31.55
CA SER A 142 -26.13 9.59 30.15
C SER A 142 -24.92 9.39 29.22
N ASP A 143 -24.99 8.26 28.53
CA ASP A 143 -24.72 8.00 27.12
C ASP A 143 -23.41 8.46 26.45
N ASP A 144 -22.68 7.45 25.95
CA ASP A 144 -22.15 7.31 24.59
C ASP A 144 -22.00 8.59 23.72
N ASP A 145 -21.10 9.50 24.10
CA ASP A 145 -20.50 10.44 23.16
C ASP A 145 -19.18 9.84 22.60
N ASP A 146 -19.31 9.06 21.51
CA ASP A 146 -18.19 8.54 20.69
C ASP A 146 -17.55 9.66 19.82
N TYR A 147 -17.80 10.94 20.14
CA TYR A 147 -17.21 12.11 19.48
C TYR A 147 -16.88 13.22 20.48
N ASP A 148 -15.75 13.09 21.19
CA ASP A 148 -15.00 14.27 21.62
C ASP A 148 -14.36 14.88 20.35
N GLU A 149 -14.95 15.97 19.84
CA GLU A 149 -14.46 16.76 18.70
C GLU A 149 -13.15 17.52 18.96
N ASP A 150 -12.47 17.27 20.10
CA ASP A 150 -11.31 18.04 20.55
C ASP A 150 -9.94 17.36 20.36
N ASP A 151 -9.85 16.28 19.56
CA ASP A 151 -8.57 15.60 19.26
C ASP A 151 -8.21 15.63 17.77
N GLU A 152 -8.72 16.61 17.01
CA GLU A 152 -8.04 17.05 15.79
C GLU A 152 -6.79 17.85 16.18
N GLY A 153 -5.63 17.40 15.72
CA GLY A 153 -4.32 17.97 16.02
C GLY A 153 -4.09 19.38 15.47
N THR A 154 -4.80 20.39 15.96
CA THR A 154 -4.44 21.81 15.79
C THR A 154 -4.77 22.64 17.04
N PRO A 155 -3.78 23.26 17.71
CA PRO A 155 -4.06 24.36 18.63
C PRO A 155 -4.35 25.62 17.78
N LEU A 156 -5.61 25.81 17.38
CA LEU A 156 -6.08 27.08 16.80
C LEU A 156 -6.39 28.06 17.94
N ASN A 157 -5.37 28.82 18.37
CA ASN A 157 -5.60 30.07 19.10
C ASN A 157 -5.91 31.17 18.08
N LEU A 158 -7.19 31.34 17.75
CA LEU A 158 -7.66 32.47 16.96
C LEU A 158 -7.86 33.67 17.89
N VAL A 159 -6.87 34.56 17.98
CA VAL A 159 -7.06 35.90 18.56
C VAL A 159 -6.49 36.96 17.62
N SER A 160 -7.41 37.57 16.84
CA SER A 160 -7.50 38.99 16.46
C SER A 160 -7.59 39.26 14.96
N LEU A 161 -8.80 39.53 14.46
CA LEU A 161 -9.13 40.72 13.66
C LEU A 161 -10.63 40.79 13.36
N GLY A 162 -11.27 41.91 13.73
CA GLY A 162 -12.56 42.34 13.15
C GLY A 162 -13.77 42.31 14.08
N LYS A 163 -14.07 43.45 14.71
CA LYS A 163 -15.35 43.75 15.35
C LYS A 163 -16.51 43.54 14.36
N ILE A 164 -17.40 42.59 14.63
CA ILE A 164 -18.83 42.68 14.26
C ILE A 164 -19.64 42.11 15.43
N LYS A 165 -20.49 42.96 16.03
CA LYS A 165 -21.45 42.60 17.08
C LYS A 165 -22.53 41.67 16.49
N ARG A 166 -22.77 40.52 17.12
CA ARG A 166 -24.09 39.91 17.30
C ARG A 166 -24.00 38.87 18.43
N GLY A 167 -24.89 39.01 19.41
CA GLY A 167 -24.86 38.30 20.69
C GLY A 167 -25.25 36.82 20.60
N GLY A 168 -24.72 36.06 21.55
CA GLY A 168 -25.03 34.68 21.86
C GLY A 168 -24.13 34.25 23.02
N ASP A 169 -24.69 34.16 24.22
CA ASP A 169 -24.00 33.79 25.45
C ASP A 169 -23.62 32.30 25.41
N GLY A 170 -22.33 32.02 25.54
CA GLY A 170 -21.74 30.68 25.49
C GLY A 170 -20.57 30.61 26.45
N THR A 171 -20.87 30.55 27.75
CA THR A 171 -19.87 30.42 28.81
C THR A 171 -19.28 29.01 28.81
N THR A 172 -18.03 28.87 28.35
CA THR A 172 -17.25 27.64 28.50
C THR A 172 -16.91 27.43 29.98
N LYS A 173 -17.56 26.44 30.63
CA LYS A 173 -17.30 26.05 32.03
C LYS A 173 -15.83 25.57 32.18
N LYS A 174 -15.00 26.32 32.91
CA LYS A 174 -13.63 25.90 33.28
C LYS A 174 -13.68 24.67 34.20
N LYS A 175 -13.09 23.54 33.78
CA LYS A 175 -12.92 22.32 34.60
C LYS A 175 -12.20 22.65 35.92
N VAL A 176 -12.72 22.17 37.04
CA VAL A 176 -12.16 22.36 38.39
C VAL A 176 -10.87 21.53 38.52
N LYS A 177 -9.73 22.17 38.81
CA LYS A 177 -8.44 21.48 39.03
C LYS A 177 -8.47 20.65 40.30
N ARG A 178 -8.34 19.32 40.19
CA ARG A 178 -8.46 18.38 41.32
C ARG A 178 -7.20 18.24 42.15
N TYR A 179 -6.05 18.35 41.51
CA TYR A 179 -4.74 18.11 42.13
C TYR A 179 -3.99 19.40 42.44
N GLU A 180 -3.11 19.33 43.43
CA GLU A 180 -2.08 20.32 43.74
C GLU A 180 -0.94 20.26 42.71
N LYS A 181 0.14 21.01 42.94
CA LYS A 181 1.30 21.04 42.04
C LYS A 181 1.99 19.66 42.01
N ILE A 182 2.45 19.24 40.84
CA ILE A 182 3.26 18.01 40.70
C ILE A 182 4.64 18.25 41.30
N GLU A 183 5.08 17.33 42.16
CA GLU A 183 6.40 17.35 42.82
C GLU A 183 7.12 16.00 42.62
N LEU A 184 8.43 16.08 42.30
CA LEU A 184 9.28 14.90 42.20
C LEU A 184 9.55 14.31 43.59
N LEU A 185 9.55 12.99 43.71
CA LEU A 185 9.84 12.31 44.97
C LEU A 185 11.32 12.49 45.35
N SER A 186 11.60 12.60 46.66
CA SER A 186 12.98 12.69 47.15
C SER A 186 13.76 11.39 46.91
N ALA A 187 15.09 11.50 46.83
CA ALA A 187 15.97 10.35 46.65
C ALA A 187 15.73 9.25 47.71
N ASP A 188 15.49 9.63 48.97
CA ASP A 188 15.18 8.70 50.05
C ASP A 188 13.91 7.88 49.80
N VAL A 189 12.89 8.49 49.19
CA VAL A 189 11.63 7.82 48.85
C VAL A 189 11.81 6.91 47.62
N LEU A 190 12.62 7.33 46.65
CA LEU A 190 12.96 6.53 45.47
C LEU A 190 13.79 5.30 45.86
N ASN A 191 14.73 5.45 46.80
CA ASN A 191 15.59 4.37 47.31
C ASN A 191 14.80 3.26 48.01
N LYS A 192 13.64 3.57 48.62
CA LYS A 192 12.74 2.53 49.17
C LYS A 192 12.18 1.58 48.10
N ASN A 193 12.12 2.02 46.85
CA ASN A 193 11.62 1.23 45.71
C ASN A 193 12.71 1.08 44.64
N LYS A 194 13.95 0.86 45.08
CA LYS A 194 15.13 0.79 44.23
C LYS A 194 14.92 -0.15 43.04
N GLY A 195 15.16 0.35 41.84
CA GLY A 195 15.01 -0.41 40.59
C GLY A 195 13.57 -0.64 40.13
N ASN A 196 12.56 -0.13 40.86
CA ASN A 196 11.14 -0.31 40.54
C ASN A 196 10.38 1.01 40.32
N ASN A 197 11.10 2.11 40.17
CA ASN A 197 10.53 3.42 39.86
C ASN A 197 10.54 3.71 38.35
N PHE A 198 9.60 4.52 37.88
CA PHE A 198 9.56 5.02 36.50
C PHE A 198 9.16 6.49 36.42
N LEU A 199 9.42 7.10 35.27
CA LEU A 199 9.12 8.49 34.95
C LEU A 199 8.20 8.57 33.72
N LEU A 200 7.35 9.60 33.67
CA LEU A 200 6.46 9.86 32.54
C LEU A 200 6.64 11.31 32.08
N LEU A 201 6.95 11.50 30.79
CA LEU A 201 6.87 12.79 30.10
C LEU A 201 5.74 12.74 29.06
N SER A 202 4.63 13.42 29.35
CA SER A 202 3.44 13.47 28.51
C SER A 202 3.10 14.92 28.13
N SER A 203 2.88 15.16 26.84
CA SER A 203 2.40 16.43 26.30
C SER A 203 0.95 16.68 26.68
N VAL A 204 0.18 15.61 26.88
CA VAL A 204 -1.16 15.63 27.47
C VAL A 204 -1.05 15.88 28.99
N ALA A 205 -1.95 16.69 29.54
CA ALA A 205 -1.97 17.07 30.96
C ALA A 205 -1.99 15.83 31.88
N VAL A 206 -1.15 15.79 32.91
CA VAL A 206 -1.07 14.75 33.95
C VAL A 206 -1.53 15.37 35.27
N TYR A 207 -2.42 14.73 36.03
CA TYR A 207 -3.00 15.33 37.25
C TYR A 207 -3.64 16.72 36.98
N ASP A 208 -4.45 16.81 35.92
CA ASP A 208 -5.14 18.02 35.45
C ASP A 208 -4.22 19.22 35.09
N GLN A 209 -2.92 18.99 34.89
CA GLN A 209 -1.97 20.05 34.54
C GLN A 209 -0.88 19.60 33.56
N PRO A 210 -0.37 20.48 32.67
CA PRO A 210 0.76 20.16 31.82
C PRO A 210 2.06 20.03 32.64
N ILE A 211 3.00 19.23 32.16
CA ILE A 211 4.33 19.11 32.79
C ILE A 211 5.09 20.43 32.66
N SER A 212 5.44 21.03 33.79
CA SER A 212 6.18 22.29 33.81
C SER A 212 7.63 22.13 33.30
N VAL A 213 8.20 23.22 32.77
CA VAL A 213 9.61 23.23 32.31
C VAL A 213 10.60 22.91 33.44
N SER A 214 10.30 23.33 34.69
CA SER A 214 11.12 22.99 35.87
C SER A 214 11.11 21.50 36.13
N LEU A 215 9.91 20.91 36.18
CA LEU A 215 9.74 19.48 36.42
C LEU A 215 10.40 18.65 35.32
N LYS A 216 10.28 19.04 34.05
CA LYS A 216 10.99 18.39 32.94
C LYS A 216 12.50 18.34 33.19
N LYS A 217 13.11 19.45 33.62
CA LYS A 217 14.56 19.51 33.90
C LYS A 217 14.95 18.60 35.07
N GLU A 218 14.15 18.56 36.13
CA GLU A 218 14.38 17.71 37.30
C GLU A 218 14.25 16.21 36.97
N ILE A 219 13.24 15.84 36.18
CA ILE A 219 13.05 14.48 35.66
C ILE A 219 14.28 14.01 34.88
N LEU A 220 14.75 14.82 33.92
CA LEU A 220 15.90 14.48 33.09
C LEU A 220 17.20 14.44 33.91
N LYS A 221 17.38 15.37 34.85
CA LYS A 221 18.53 15.38 35.76
C LYS A 221 18.58 14.08 36.59
N THR A 222 17.44 13.63 37.09
CA THR A 222 17.34 12.41 37.91
C THR A 222 17.61 11.15 37.06
N PHE A 223 17.01 11.06 35.87
CA PHE A 223 17.18 9.90 35.00
C PHE A 223 18.61 9.73 34.46
N ASN A 224 19.28 10.85 34.16
CA ASN A 224 20.64 10.90 33.60
C ASN A 224 21.74 11.02 34.67
N ALA A 225 21.41 10.92 35.96
CA ALA A 225 22.37 11.04 37.05
C ALA A 225 23.42 9.91 37.00
N ARG A 226 24.70 10.28 37.11
CA ARG A 226 25.84 9.37 37.19
C ARG A 226 26.65 9.71 38.45
N PRO A 227 27.09 8.72 39.25
CA PRO A 227 26.87 7.27 39.06
C PRO A 227 25.48 6.77 39.52
N ASP A 228 24.69 7.63 40.17
CA ASP A 228 23.52 7.25 40.97
C ASP A 228 22.37 6.53 40.25
N ASN A 229 22.24 6.67 38.93
CA ASN A 229 21.16 6.05 38.16
C ASN A 229 21.65 5.45 36.82
N ILE A 230 22.85 4.86 36.80
CA ILE A 230 23.36 4.17 35.60
C ILE A 230 22.49 2.93 35.29
N TYR A 231 22.13 2.15 36.30
CA TYR A 231 21.38 0.88 36.16
C TYR A 231 19.89 1.02 36.52
N GLY A 232 19.41 2.25 36.72
CA GLY A 232 17.99 2.52 36.96
C GLY A 232 17.55 2.40 38.42
N GLU A 233 18.49 2.49 39.37
CA GLU A 233 18.23 2.41 40.80
C GLU A 233 17.18 3.41 41.28
N HIS A 234 17.29 4.68 40.87
CA HIS A 234 16.33 5.73 41.20
C HIS A 234 15.16 5.78 40.22
N ALA A 235 15.39 5.57 38.93
CA ALA A 235 14.37 5.51 37.90
C ALA A 235 14.83 4.61 36.74
N ARG A 236 14.15 3.47 36.58
CA ARG A 236 14.50 2.44 35.61
C ARG A 236 13.87 2.67 34.25
N ILE A 237 12.61 3.10 34.22
CA ILE A 237 11.85 3.25 32.97
C ILE A 237 11.46 4.71 32.79
N ILE A 238 11.57 5.22 31.57
CA ILE A 238 10.98 6.49 31.19
C ILE A 238 10.01 6.29 30.02
N VAL A 239 8.79 6.80 30.17
CA VAL A 239 7.73 6.73 29.14
C VAL A 239 7.55 8.13 28.54
N MET A 240 7.51 8.23 27.21
CA MET A 240 7.30 9.49 26.49
C MET A 240 6.25 9.37 25.39
N ASP A 241 5.58 10.49 25.11
CA ASP A 241 4.76 10.64 23.92
C ASP A 241 5.47 11.42 22.80
N SER A 242 4.84 11.56 21.63
CA SER A 242 5.38 12.28 20.48
C SER A 242 5.63 13.78 20.71
N GLY A 243 5.10 14.40 21.78
CA GLY A 243 5.49 15.76 22.16
C GLY A 243 6.93 15.87 22.65
N PHE A 244 7.56 14.74 22.97
CA PHE A 244 8.92 14.63 23.48
C PHE A 244 9.86 13.85 22.55
N LYS A 245 9.48 13.65 21.29
CA LYS A 245 10.34 13.04 20.25
C LYS A 245 11.57 13.87 19.89
N GLU A 246 11.67 15.11 20.38
CA GLU A 246 12.76 16.05 20.16
C GLU A 246 13.19 16.81 21.44
N GLY A 247 14.42 17.33 21.44
CA GLY A 247 14.93 18.23 22.50
C GLY A 247 15.12 17.57 23.88
N ILE A 248 15.41 16.27 23.88
CA ILE A 248 15.74 15.46 25.07
C ILE A 248 16.91 14.52 24.75
N ASP A 249 17.75 14.27 25.77
CA ASP A 249 18.85 13.31 25.75
C ASP A 249 18.66 12.30 26.88
N LEU A 250 18.79 11.01 26.58
CA LEU A 250 18.69 9.90 27.55
C LEU A 250 20.02 9.16 27.60
N PHE A 251 20.58 9.02 28.79
CA PHE A 251 21.87 8.37 29.02
C PHE A 251 21.72 7.00 29.68
N ASP A 252 22.66 6.11 29.42
CA ASP A 252 22.78 4.76 30.01
C ASP A 252 21.50 3.89 29.86
N ILE A 253 20.79 4.06 28.74
CA ILE A 253 19.67 3.20 28.35
C ILE A 253 20.16 2.01 27.52
N LYS A 254 19.65 0.81 27.85
CA LYS A 254 19.98 -0.42 27.13
C LYS A 254 18.87 -0.85 26.18
N TYR A 255 17.62 -0.52 26.53
CA TYR A 255 16.41 -0.94 25.83
C TYR A 255 15.55 0.23 25.42
N VAL A 256 15.09 0.23 24.16
CA VAL A 256 14.09 1.14 23.63
C VAL A 256 12.89 0.32 23.18
N HIS A 257 11.69 0.75 23.55
CA HIS A 257 10.42 0.13 23.17
C HIS A 257 9.58 1.17 22.43
N ILE A 258 9.33 0.94 21.15
CA ILE A 258 8.47 1.77 20.30
C ILE A 258 7.12 1.05 20.20
N PHE A 259 6.12 1.56 20.92
CA PHE A 259 4.85 0.85 21.16
C PHE A 259 3.94 0.74 19.92
N GLU A 260 4.12 1.64 18.96
CA GLU A 260 3.52 1.57 17.63
C GLU A 260 4.52 2.06 16.58
N PRO A 261 4.57 1.44 15.38
CA PRO A 261 5.46 1.89 14.33
C PRO A 261 5.17 3.34 13.92
N SER A 262 6.23 4.13 13.75
CA SER A 262 6.13 5.45 13.14
C SER A 262 5.70 5.31 11.68
N THR A 263 4.86 6.23 11.21
CA THR A 263 4.44 6.29 9.80
C THR A 263 5.56 6.79 8.90
N VAL A 264 6.49 7.54 9.49
CA VAL A 264 7.63 8.18 8.84
C VAL A 264 8.91 7.65 9.46
N ALA A 265 9.86 7.19 8.63
CA ALA A 265 11.15 6.68 9.08
C ALA A 265 11.99 7.74 9.83
N ALA A 266 11.86 9.02 9.46
CA ALA A 266 12.48 10.15 10.15
C ALA A 266 12.06 10.24 11.63
N ASP A 267 10.78 10.06 11.95
CA ASP A 267 10.29 10.11 13.33
C ASP A 267 10.88 8.97 14.17
N GLN A 268 10.96 7.76 13.61
CA GLN A 268 11.60 6.62 14.28
C GLN A 268 13.08 6.90 14.54
N LYS A 269 13.82 7.45 13.56
CA LYS A 269 15.23 7.86 13.75
C LYS A 269 15.36 8.91 14.85
N GLN A 270 14.46 9.88 14.92
CA GLN A 270 14.48 10.91 15.97
C GLN A 270 14.20 10.34 17.37
N VAL A 271 13.33 9.34 17.49
CA VAL A 271 13.03 8.65 18.75
C VAL A 271 14.23 7.82 19.21
N ILE A 272 14.79 6.98 18.34
CA ILE A 272 16.02 6.20 18.65
C ILE A 272 17.18 7.15 18.97
N GLY A 273 17.26 8.28 18.25
CA GLY A 273 18.20 9.39 18.45
C GLY A 273 18.24 9.98 19.86
N ARG A 274 17.20 9.75 20.69
CA ARG A 274 17.20 10.16 22.11
C ARG A 274 18.18 9.33 22.94
N GLY A 275 18.42 8.08 22.55
CA GLY A 275 19.36 7.15 23.20
C GLY A 275 20.75 7.10 22.57
N THR A 276 20.89 7.43 21.28
CA THR A 276 22.16 7.33 20.53
C THR A 276 22.95 8.64 20.55
N ARG A 277 23.13 9.24 21.73
CA ARG A 277 23.94 10.46 21.87
C ARG A 277 25.43 10.14 22.02
N THR A 278 26.29 11.07 21.61
CA THR A 278 27.75 10.95 21.72
C THR A 278 28.15 10.65 23.16
N CYS A 279 28.81 9.51 23.40
CA CYS A 279 29.18 8.99 24.71
C CYS A 279 27.99 8.89 25.71
N GLY A 280 26.77 8.80 25.19
CA GLY A 280 25.53 8.75 25.97
C GLY A 280 25.40 7.45 26.79
N GLN A 281 26.05 6.37 26.35
CA GLN A 281 26.01 5.07 27.01
C GLN A 281 27.29 4.72 27.77
N LYS A 282 28.18 5.71 28.04
CA LYS A 282 29.49 5.46 28.66
C LYS A 282 29.45 4.84 30.06
N GLY A 283 28.32 4.90 30.76
CA GLY A 283 28.14 4.22 32.05
C GLY A 283 27.91 2.71 31.90
N LEU A 284 27.64 2.22 30.69
CA LEU A 284 27.48 0.81 30.38
C LEU A 284 28.79 0.20 29.86
N ASP A 285 28.93 -1.12 29.98
CA ASP A 285 30.11 -1.84 29.50
C ASP A 285 30.26 -1.74 27.98
N PHE A 286 31.45 -1.38 27.51
CA PHE A 286 31.76 -1.29 26.08
C PHE A 286 32.13 -2.68 25.53
N HIS A 287 31.35 -3.18 24.56
CA HIS A 287 31.61 -4.47 23.93
C HIS A 287 32.75 -4.35 22.89
N PRO A 288 33.81 -5.18 22.95
CA PRO A 288 34.96 -5.09 22.05
C PRO A 288 34.63 -5.13 20.55
N GLN A 289 33.57 -5.83 20.16
CA GLN A 289 33.14 -5.98 18.76
C GLN A 289 31.87 -5.19 18.40
N GLN A 290 31.07 -4.77 19.39
CA GLN A 290 29.73 -4.22 19.17
C GLN A 290 29.54 -2.80 19.74
N GLY A 291 30.52 -2.30 20.48
CA GLY A 291 30.43 -1.02 21.18
C GLY A 291 29.36 -1.08 22.26
N TRP A 292 28.50 -0.06 22.34
CA TRP A 292 27.31 -0.11 23.19
C TRP A 292 26.08 -0.55 22.39
N PRO A 293 25.63 -1.81 22.46
CA PRO A 293 24.39 -2.21 21.79
C PRO A 293 23.18 -1.53 22.44
N LEU A 294 22.31 -0.93 21.62
CA LEU A 294 21.03 -0.37 22.03
C LEU A 294 19.91 -1.23 21.43
N HIS A 295 19.23 -2.04 22.22
CA HIS A 295 18.22 -2.94 21.71
C HIS A 295 16.88 -2.20 21.53
N VAL A 296 16.40 -2.09 20.30
CA VAL A 296 15.17 -1.37 19.94
C VAL A 296 14.10 -2.39 19.56
N PHE A 297 12.98 -2.40 20.27
CA PHE A 297 11.84 -3.27 19.98
C PHE A 297 10.67 -2.44 19.46
N VAL A 298 10.21 -2.76 18.24
CA VAL A 298 9.08 -2.08 17.59
C VAL A 298 7.88 -3.03 17.62
N TYR A 299 6.81 -2.64 18.30
CA TYR A 299 5.63 -3.50 18.50
C TYR A 299 4.53 -3.16 17.49
N ASP A 300 4.10 -4.15 16.71
CA ASP A 300 2.98 -4.01 15.76
C ASP A 300 1.97 -5.14 15.92
N LEU A 301 0.73 -4.88 15.52
CA LEU A 301 -0.33 -5.90 15.53
C LEU A 301 -0.30 -6.69 14.22
N LYS A 302 -0.12 -8.00 14.34
CA LYS A 302 -0.27 -8.97 13.26
C LYS A 302 -1.73 -9.35 13.10
N ILE A 303 -2.20 -9.30 11.85
CA ILE A 303 -3.52 -9.76 11.44
C ILE A 303 -3.36 -11.20 10.94
N PRO A 304 -3.94 -12.20 11.64
CA PRO A 304 -3.91 -13.60 11.20
C PRO A 304 -4.43 -13.76 9.78
N GLU A 305 -3.84 -14.66 9.00
CA GLU A 305 -4.15 -14.89 7.57
C GLU A 305 -5.65 -15.06 7.31
N LYS A 306 -6.33 -15.83 8.16
CA LYS A 306 -7.78 -16.05 8.15
C LYS A 306 -8.62 -14.77 8.23
N LEU A 307 -8.08 -13.69 8.82
CA LEU A 307 -8.78 -12.42 9.03
C LEU A 307 -8.41 -11.35 8.01
N GLN A 308 -7.35 -11.54 7.21
CA GLN A 308 -6.82 -10.51 6.31
C GLN A 308 -7.84 -10.03 5.27
N GLY A 309 -8.71 -10.92 4.79
CA GLY A 309 -9.80 -10.56 3.87
C GLY A 309 -10.77 -9.52 4.43
N SER A 310 -10.98 -9.51 5.76
CA SER A 310 -11.78 -8.49 6.45
C SER A 310 -11.04 -7.17 6.70
N PHE A 311 -9.73 -7.12 6.48
CA PHE A 311 -8.83 -5.98 6.71
C PHE A 311 -8.05 -5.58 5.45
N MET A 312 -8.72 -5.49 4.30
CA MET A 312 -8.11 -5.04 3.03
C MET A 312 -6.86 -5.86 2.59
N GLY A 313 -6.80 -7.15 2.97
CA GLY A 313 -5.68 -8.04 2.64
C GLY A 313 -4.36 -7.66 3.30
N THR A 314 -4.39 -6.93 4.42
CA THR A 314 -3.18 -6.46 5.12
C THR A 314 -2.68 -7.46 6.14
N LYS A 315 -1.35 -7.52 6.32
CA LYS A 315 -0.68 -8.41 7.28
C LYS A 315 -0.60 -7.80 8.67
N THR A 316 -0.51 -6.47 8.76
CA THR A 316 -0.36 -5.76 10.04
C THR A 316 -1.24 -4.51 10.15
N ALA A 317 -1.42 -4.01 11.37
CA ALA A 317 -2.22 -2.81 11.61
C ALA A 317 -1.59 -1.52 11.04
N ILE A 318 -0.25 -1.40 10.99
CA ILE A 318 0.37 -0.25 10.31
C ILE A 318 0.13 -0.30 8.79
N GLU A 319 0.15 -1.49 8.18
CA GLU A 319 -0.17 -1.64 6.76
C GLU A 319 -1.63 -1.27 6.48
N LEU A 320 -2.56 -1.68 7.36
CA LEU A 320 -3.96 -1.27 7.30
C LEU A 320 -4.11 0.24 7.42
N TYR A 321 -3.39 0.86 8.34
CA TYR A 321 -3.34 2.30 8.51
C TYR A 321 -2.83 3.00 7.24
N LEU A 322 -1.69 2.59 6.69
CA LEU A 322 -1.12 3.20 5.48
C LEU A 322 -2.02 3.02 4.25
N LYS A 323 -2.60 1.82 4.04
CA LYS A 323 -3.55 1.59 2.95
C LYS A 323 -4.83 2.43 3.11
N SER A 324 -5.28 2.67 4.35
CA SER A 324 -6.42 3.52 4.62
C SER A 324 -6.17 5.02 4.34
N MET A 325 -4.90 5.45 4.30
CA MET A 325 -4.51 6.82 3.96
C MET A 325 -4.43 7.10 2.46
N ASN A 326 -4.56 6.07 1.59
CA ASN A 326 -4.52 6.21 0.13
C ASN A 326 -3.29 6.99 -0.39
N LEU A 327 -2.11 6.73 0.18
CA LEU A 327 -0.84 7.36 -0.20
C LEU A 327 -0.34 6.85 -1.57
N ASP A 328 0.21 7.73 -2.40
CA ASP A 328 0.80 7.37 -3.70
C ASP A 328 2.08 6.54 -3.48
N ILE A 329 2.09 5.30 -3.99
CA ILE A 329 3.22 4.37 -3.88
C ILE A 329 4.47 4.92 -4.58
N ARG A 330 4.31 5.75 -5.63
CA ARG A 330 5.42 6.38 -6.34
C ARG A 330 6.19 7.35 -5.43
N LEU A 331 5.49 8.09 -4.57
CA LEU A 331 6.12 9.00 -3.60
C LEU A 331 7.00 8.25 -2.59
N LEU A 332 6.59 7.04 -2.19
CA LEU A 332 7.37 6.22 -1.26
C LEU A 332 8.65 5.68 -1.89
N LYS A 333 8.57 5.17 -3.13
CA LYS A 333 9.75 4.73 -3.89
C LYS A 333 10.70 5.91 -4.15
N PHE A 334 10.15 7.03 -4.63
CA PHE A 334 10.88 8.26 -4.90
C PHE A 334 11.62 8.77 -3.66
N ALA A 335 10.98 8.80 -2.48
CA ALA A 335 11.61 9.30 -1.27
C ALA A 335 12.91 8.54 -0.91
N SER A 336 12.89 7.22 -1.05
CA SER A 336 14.09 6.38 -0.82
C SER A 336 15.18 6.65 -1.86
N ASP A 337 14.84 6.70 -3.15
CA ASP A 337 15.82 6.94 -4.21
C ASP A 337 16.39 8.37 -4.16
N LEU A 338 15.57 9.35 -3.80
CA LEU A 338 15.98 10.74 -3.56
C LEU A 338 16.98 10.86 -2.42
N GLU A 339 16.73 10.23 -1.27
CA GLU A 339 17.69 10.24 -0.16
C GLU A 339 19.03 9.63 -0.58
N LYS A 340 19.03 8.46 -1.23
CA LYS A 340 20.25 7.79 -1.71
C LYS A 340 21.03 8.65 -2.70
N THR A 341 20.34 9.20 -3.70
CA THR A 341 20.94 10.05 -4.73
C THR A 341 21.51 11.34 -4.13
N THR A 342 20.82 11.94 -3.17
CA THR A 342 21.31 13.14 -2.46
C THR A 342 22.58 12.88 -1.67
N VAL A 343 22.70 11.69 -1.04
CA VAL A 343 23.92 11.30 -0.32
C VAL A 343 25.10 11.20 -1.28
N VAL A 344 24.92 10.54 -2.43
CA VAL A 344 25.96 10.44 -3.47
C VAL A 344 26.32 11.81 -4.05
N GLY A 345 25.32 12.70 -4.18
CA GLY A 345 25.47 14.08 -4.64
C GLY A 345 26.14 15.02 -3.63
N SER A 346 26.37 14.59 -2.40
CA SER A 346 26.96 15.45 -1.38
C SER A 346 28.41 15.83 -1.70
N VAL A 347 28.77 17.08 -1.39
CA VAL A 347 30.07 17.68 -1.74
C VAL A 347 31.24 16.99 -1.04
N ASP A 348 31.00 16.43 0.15
CA ASP A 348 31.98 15.76 1.00
C ASP A 348 31.87 14.22 0.98
N TYR A 349 31.13 13.66 0.01
CA TYR A 349 30.91 12.21 -0.13
C TYR A 349 32.22 11.41 -0.08
N GLU A 350 33.21 11.75 -0.91
CA GLU A 350 34.49 11.02 -0.98
C GLU A 350 35.35 11.20 0.28
N LEU A 351 35.22 12.35 0.96
CA LEU A 351 35.94 12.62 2.22
C LEU A 351 35.38 11.80 3.38
N ASN A 352 34.06 11.58 3.38
CA ASN A 352 33.33 10.87 4.44
C ASN A 352 33.14 9.36 4.15
N LYS A 353 33.54 8.86 2.99
CA LYS A 353 33.37 7.45 2.58
C LYS A 353 33.83 6.44 3.63
N ASN A 354 34.99 6.69 4.25
CA ASN A 354 35.61 5.79 5.24
C ASN A 354 34.82 5.69 6.56
N ILE A 355 34.11 6.74 6.97
CA ILE A 355 33.27 6.71 8.17
C ILE A 355 31.89 6.10 7.87
N HIS A 356 31.42 6.14 6.61
CA HIS A 356 30.15 5.52 6.20
C HIS A 356 30.29 4.02 5.87
N SER A 357 31.48 3.56 5.46
CA SER A 357 31.78 2.15 5.15
C SER A 357 32.06 1.29 6.40
N PHE A 358 32.23 1.91 7.57
CA PHE A 358 32.37 1.18 8.84
C PHE A 358 31.05 0.49 9.20
N SER A 359 30.95 -0.80 8.89
CA SER A 359 29.88 -1.69 9.33
C SER A 359 30.44 -2.74 10.28
N ILE A 360 29.78 -2.92 11.42
CA ILE A 360 30.10 -4.04 12.32
C ILE A 360 29.67 -5.33 11.59
N PRO A 361 30.54 -6.35 11.49
CA PRO A 361 30.12 -7.65 11.00
C PRO A 361 29.12 -8.26 12.01
N MET A 362 27.92 -8.58 11.52
CA MET A 362 26.72 -8.99 12.27
C MET A 362 25.90 -7.84 12.87
N VAL A 363 25.04 -7.19 12.07
CA VAL A 363 23.58 -7.01 12.30
C VAL A 363 22.98 -6.49 10.98
N SER A 364 22.55 -7.39 10.10
CA SER A 364 21.44 -7.16 9.16
C SER A 364 21.04 -8.51 8.56
N LEU A 365 20.13 -9.21 9.23
CA LEU A 365 19.22 -10.13 8.55
C LEU A 365 17.98 -9.29 8.24
N THR A 366 18.05 -8.48 7.18
CA THR A 366 16.92 -8.13 6.27
C THR A 366 17.27 -7.09 5.20
N ASP A 367 18.40 -6.38 5.25
CA ASP A 367 18.76 -5.38 4.22
C ASP A 367 20.10 -5.69 3.54
N SER A 368 20.33 -6.95 3.18
CA SER A 368 21.35 -7.32 2.19
C SER A 368 20.68 -7.32 0.83
N ASP A 369 20.60 -6.15 0.19
CA ASP A 369 20.67 -6.03 -1.27
C ASP A 369 20.73 -4.53 -1.63
N ASN A 370 21.52 -4.23 -2.67
CA ASN A 370 21.44 -2.99 -3.47
C ASN A 370 22.12 -1.72 -2.92
N LEU A 371 23.42 -1.79 -2.62
CA LEU A 371 24.29 -0.60 -2.68
C LEU A 371 25.35 -0.63 -3.79
N ASN A 372 25.52 -1.77 -4.48
CA ASN A 372 26.63 -1.97 -5.44
C ASN A 372 26.22 -2.16 -6.91
N ASP A 373 24.93 -2.13 -7.27
CA ASP A 373 24.51 -2.67 -8.59
C ASP A 373 24.30 -1.65 -9.72
N HIS A 374 24.73 -0.39 -9.57
CA HIS A 374 24.60 0.62 -10.64
C HIS A 374 25.88 1.41 -10.94
N LEU A 375 27.05 0.82 -10.76
CA LEU A 375 28.29 1.36 -11.29
C LEU A 375 28.79 0.43 -12.40
N SER A 376 28.60 0.85 -13.64
CA SER A 376 29.27 0.27 -14.80
C SER A 376 30.77 0.22 -14.53
N LYS A 377 31.33 -0.99 -14.62
CA LYS A 377 32.77 -1.25 -14.56
C LYS A 377 33.45 -0.46 -15.68
N GLY A 378 34.45 0.35 -15.35
CA GLY A 378 35.20 1.14 -16.31
C GLY A 378 36.46 1.78 -15.72
N GLU A 379 37.52 0.97 -15.69
CA GLU A 379 38.94 1.30 -15.86
C GLU A 379 39.76 1.97 -14.74
N GLU A 380 40.89 1.31 -14.50
CA GLU A 380 41.95 1.60 -13.55
C GLU A 380 42.90 2.73 -13.98
N ALA A 381 43.57 3.25 -12.96
CA ALA A 381 44.68 4.20 -12.93
C ALA A 381 45.64 4.27 -14.14
N LEU A 382 45.98 5.51 -14.53
CA LEU A 382 47.34 5.84 -14.96
C LEU A 382 47.91 6.99 -14.11
N TYR A 383 49.01 6.67 -13.44
CA TYR A 383 49.86 7.57 -12.67
C TYR A 383 50.81 8.27 -13.66
N ASP A 384 50.91 9.60 -13.61
CA ASP A 384 52.14 10.25 -14.06
C ASP A 384 52.50 11.40 -13.12
N GLY A 385 53.72 11.33 -12.61
CA GLY A 385 54.27 12.22 -11.61
C GLY A 385 54.83 13.49 -12.25
N GLY A 386 54.58 14.64 -11.62
CA GLY A 386 55.21 15.88 -12.03
C GLY A 386 54.97 17.00 -11.04
N ALA A 387 55.89 17.19 -10.09
CA ALA A 387 55.94 18.37 -9.24
C ALA A 387 56.13 19.63 -10.12
N LYS A 388 55.18 20.57 -10.11
CA LYS A 388 55.37 21.91 -10.70
C LYS A 388 55.49 22.95 -9.59
N LYS A 389 56.65 23.61 -9.58
CA LYS A 389 56.98 24.80 -8.79
C LYS A 389 55.99 25.94 -9.08
N LEU A 390 55.55 26.60 -8.01
CA LEU A 390 54.82 27.87 -8.04
C LEU A 390 55.66 28.96 -8.74
N VAL A 391 55.08 29.58 -9.78
CA VAL A 391 55.60 30.81 -10.41
C VAL A 391 54.71 31.97 -9.96
N VAL A 392 55.31 32.95 -9.28
CA VAL A 392 54.66 34.21 -8.91
C VAL A 392 54.63 35.10 -10.15
N ARG A 393 53.45 35.59 -10.54
CA ARG A 393 53.28 36.53 -11.65
C ARG A 393 53.14 37.94 -11.08
N GLU A 394 54.06 38.84 -11.43
CA GLU A 394 53.87 40.28 -11.25
C GLU A 394 53.05 40.83 -12.43
N GLY A 395 51.90 41.41 -12.14
CA GLY A 395 51.00 42.03 -13.12
C GLY A 395 49.85 42.79 -12.43
N PRO A 396 49.20 43.75 -13.12
CA PRO A 396 48.14 44.58 -12.54
C PRO A 396 46.96 43.74 -12.03
N PRO A 397 46.16 44.27 -11.07
CA PRO A 397 45.18 43.48 -10.32
C PRO A 397 44.20 42.77 -11.25
N LEU A 398 44.08 41.46 -11.04
CA LEU A 398 43.12 40.59 -11.72
C LEU A 398 41.70 41.14 -11.49
N ILE A 399 41.02 41.49 -12.59
CA ILE A 399 39.56 41.51 -12.62
C ILE A 399 39.14 40.05 -12.43
N TYR A 400 38.64 39.71 -11.23
CA TYR A 400 38.19 38.35 -10.94
C TYR A 400 36.96 38.03 -11.81
N PRO A 401 37.01 37.05 -12.71
CA PRO A 401 35.79 36.48 -13.28
C PRO A 401 34.94 35.91 -12.14
N GLU A 402 33.62 36.04 -12.22
CA GLU A 402 32.73 35.45 -11.20
C GLU A 402 33.05 33.94 -11.05
N PRO A 403 33.19 33.42 -9.81
CA PRO A 403 33.46 32.02 -9.61
C PRO A 403 32.29 31.21 -10.19
N LYS A 404 32.57 30.49 -11.28
CA LYS A 404 31.57 29.70 -12.00
C LYS A 404 31.24 28.45 -11.19
N ARG A 405 29.96 28.14 -11.06
CA ARG A 405 29.48 26.90 -10.43
C ARG A 405 29.95 25.68 -11.25
N LEU A 406 30.46 24.66 -10.54
CA LEU A 406 30.93 23.40 -11.13
C LEU A 406 29.79 22.37 -11.17
N GLY A 407 29.77 21.53 -12.22
CA GLY A 407 28.94 20.33 -12.27
C GLY A 407 29.37 19.29 -11.25
N PHE A 408 28.67 18.17 -11.16
CA PHE A 408 28.87 17.11 -10.17
C PHE A 408 30.27 16.48 -10.26
N GLU A 409 30.71 16.08 -11.45
CA GLU A 409 32.02 15.45 -11.66
C GLU A 409 33.18 16.42 -11.40
N ASP A 410 33.09 17.64 -11.94
CA ASP A 410 34.07 18.70 -11.75
C ASP A 410 34.20 19.11 -10.28
N MET A 411 33.07 19.19 -9.56
CA MET A 411 33.06 19.48 -8.13
C MET A 411 33.78 18.38 -7.36
N ARG A 412 33.52 17.11 -7.64
CA ARG A 412 34.23 15.98 -6.98
C ARG A 412 35.73 16.06 -7.20
N LYS A 413 36.17 16.38 -8.41
CA LYS A 413 37.59 16.58 -8.72
C LYS A 413 38.17 17.76 -7.93
N TYR A 414 37.47 18.89 -7.91
CA TYR A 414 37.86 20.07 -7.14
C TYR A 414 38.03 19.76 -5.63
N ILE A 415 37.09 19.02 -5.04
CA ILE A 415 37.17 18.62 -3.63
C ILE A 415 38.35 17.68 -3.37
N LYS A 416 38.58 16.70 -4.24
CA LYS A 416 39.71 15.79 -4.14
C LYS A 416 41.05 16.54 -4.18
N ASP A 417 41.18 17.51 -5.07
CA ASP A 417 42.43 18.22 -5.29
C ASP A 417 42.73 19.26 -4.18
N ASN A 418 41.70 19.89 -3.60
CA ASN A 418 41.86 21.02 -2.67
C ASN A 418 41.55 20.70 -1.21
N PHE A 419 40.84 19.59 -0.91
CA PHE A 419 40.31 19.29 0.43
C PHE A 419 40.60 17.86 0.90
N SER A 420 41.51 17.13 0.22
CA SER A 420 41.86 15.74 0.56
C SER A 420 42.43 15.56 1.97
N GLU A 421 43.00 16.61 2.57
CA GLU A 421 43.48 16.62 3.96
C GLU A 421 42.37 16.40 4.99
N PHE A 422 41.11 16.70 4.65
CA PHE A 422 39.94 16.51 5.51
C PHE A 422 39.28 15.15 5.35
N LYS A 423 39.95 14.18 4.71
CA LYS A 423 39.45 12.82 4.55
C LYS A 423 39.47 12.08 5.88
N TRP A 424 38.39 11.35 6.20
CA TRP A 424 38.36 10.47 7.38
C TRP A 424 39.32 9.29 7.20
N THR A 425 40.13 9.01 8.22
CA THR A 425 41.00 7.83 8.26
C THR A 425 40.19 6.55 8.51
N ASP A 426 40.76 5.40 8.16
CA ASP A 426 40.12 4.10 8.40
C ASP A 426 39.91 3.87 9.90
N VAL A 427 38.69 3.47 10.26
CA VAL A 427 38.24 3.42 11.64
C VAL A 427 38.55 2.06 12.27
N LYS A 428 39.32 2.06 13.37
CA LYS A 428 39.54 0.88 14.23
C LYS A 428 38.58 0.88 15.42
N MET A 429 38.08 -0.28 15.82
CA MET A 429 37.12 -0.42 16.93
C MET A 429 37.81 -0.22 18.29
N GLU A 430 37.55 0.92 18.94
CA GLU A 430 38.09 1.28 20.25
C GLU A 430 37.10 2.16 21.05
N ASN A 431 37.17 2.17 22.38
CA ASN A 431 36.32 3.04 23.20
C ASN A 431 36.91 4.46 23.24
N LEU A 432 36.28 5.38 22.51
CA LEU A 432 36.70 6.79 22.45
C LEU A 432 36.08 7.68 23.55
N CYS A 433 35.32 7.09 24.48
CA CYS A 433 34.63 7.80 25.56
C CYS A 433 35.21 7.54 26.96
N ALA A 434 36.29 6.75 27.08
CA ALA A 434 37.04 6.62 28.33
C ALA A 434 37.64 7.99 28.73
N ASP A 435 37.66 8.29 30.04
CA ASP A 435 37.90 9.65 30.54
C ASP A 435 39.26 10.21 30.09
N LYS A 436 39.25 11.08 29.08
CA LYS A 436 40.23 12.16 29.02
C LYS A 436 39.88 13.12 30.16
N GLN A 437 40.72 13.14 31.20
CA GLN A 437 40.66 14.13 32.27
C GLN A 437 40.51 15.52 31.65
N GLY A 438 39.42 16.23 31.99
CA GLY A 438 39.23 17.61 31.51
C GLY A 438 37.78 18.08 31.36
N GLY A 439 36.86 17.70 32.24
CA GLY A 439 35.51 18.26 32.28
C GLY A 439 35.45 19.60 33.01
N GLY A 440 36.21 20.60 32.53
CA GLY A 440 36.18 21.98 33.03
C GLY A 440 35.59 22.94 32.00
N SER A 441 34.99 24.05 32.44
CA SER A 441 34.55 25.13 31.55
C SER A 441 35.72 25.69 30.74
N GLY A 442 35.59 25.78 29.41
CA GLY A 442 36.64 26.27 28.51
C GLY A 442 37.49 25.18 27.86
N GLN A 443 36.96 23.95 27.76
CA GLN A 443 37.64 22.88 27.05
C GLN A 443 37.63 23.17 25.54
N ILE A 444 38.82 23.28 24.96
CA ILE A 444 38.99 23.40 23.51
C ILE A 444 38.72 22.04 22.87
N ILE A 445 37.78 22.00 21.94
CA ILE A 445 37.44 20.79 21.18
C ILE A 445 38.35 20.69 19.96
N ASN A 446 38.82 19.48 19.67
CA ASN A 446 39.42 19.17 18.38
C ASN A 446 38.31 18.92 17.36
N TYR A 447 38.33 19.68 16.26
CA TYR A 447 37.35 19.52 15.20
C TYR A 447 37.50 18.16 14.51
N THR A 448 36.38 17.62 14.03
CA THR A 448 36.39 16.45 13.15
C THR A 448 36.80 16.84 11.73
N PRO A 449 37.27 15.91 10.90
CA PRO A 449 37.61 16.20 9.51
C PRO A 449 36.47 16.89 8.75
N THR A 450 35.21 16.46 8.92
CA THR A 450 34.06 17.14 8.32
C THR A 450 33.82 18.55 8.88
N GLN A 451 34.02 18.79 10.19
CA GLN A 451 33.90 20.14 10.77
C GLN A 451 34.95 21.08 10.18
N ASP A 452 36.18 20.59 10.02
CA ASP A 452 37.28 21.32 9.39
C ASP A 452 37.02 21.57 7.91
N PHE A 453 36.50 20.59 7.18
CA PHE A 453 36.06 20.77 5.79
C PHE A 453 35.03 21.89 5.67
N ILE A 454 33.96 21.85 6.48
CA ILE A 454 32.84 22.80 6.39
C ILE A 454 33.28 24.24 6.66
N ARG A 455 34.13 24.49 7.65
CA ARG A 455 34.60 25.85 7.96
C ARG A 455 35.53 26.44 6.88
N ASN A 456 36.19 25.60 6.09
CA ASN A 456 37.09 26.01 5.01
C ASN A 456 36.41 26.03 3.64
N TYR A 457 35.41 25.18 3.40
CA TYR A 457 34.65 25.12 2.15
C TYR A 457 33.60 26.24 2.07
N PHE A 458 32.75 26.36 3.09
CA PHE A 458 31.65 27.33 3.07
C PHE A 458 32.10 28.66 3.66
N THR A 459 32.55 29.54 2.77
CA THR A 459 33.11 30.85 3.08
C THR A 459 32.34 31.97 2.37
N PRO A 460 32.53 33.25 2.75
CA PRO A 460 31.89 34.37 2.06
C PRO A 460 32.12 34.40 0.54
N THR A 461 33.30 33.97 0.08
CA THR A 461 33.71 33.95 -1.34
C THR A 461 33.23 32.74 -2.11
N ASN A 462 32.60 31.75 -1.46
CA ASN A 462 32.11 30.55 -2.13
C ASN A 462 31.05 30.93 -3.21
N PRO A 463 31.05 30.32 -4.41
CA PRO A 463 30.04 30.59 -5.43
C PRO A 463 28.60 30.26 -5.02
N VAL A 464 28.38 29.25 -4.17
CA VAL A 464 27.03 28.87 -3.73
C VAL A 464 26.46 29.88 -2.73
N LYS A 465 25.16 30.17 -2.82
CA LYS A 465 24.49 31.12 -1.90
C LYS A 465 24.06 30.48 -0.57
N GLY A 466 24.01 29.16 -0.52
CA GLY A 466 23.78 28.45 0.74
C GLY A 466 24.26 27.01 0.72
N MET A 467 24.15 26.34 1.87
CA MET A 467 24.50 24.94 2.05
C MET A 467 23.57 24.27 3.06
N LEU A 468 23.20 23.03 2.77
CA LEU A 468 22.44 22.13 3.63
C LEU A 468 23.37 21.11 4.28
N LEU A 469 23.51 21.18 5.60
CA LEU A 469 24.13 20.16 6.42
C LEU A 469 23.11 19.07 6.73
N HIS A 470 23.06 18.04 5.88
CA HIS A 470 22.32 16.81 6.12
C HIS A 470 23.17 15.88 6.99
N HIS A 471 23.30 16.22 8.27
CA HIS A 471 24.14 15.47 9.20
C HIS A 471 23.29 14.80 10.28
N SER A 472 23.56 13.52 10.54
CA SER A 472 22.92 12.72 11.60
C SER A 472 23.04 13.37 13.00
N VAL A 473 22.21 12.92 13.94
CA VAL A 473 22.19 13.47 15.30
C VAL A 473 23.53 13.16 16.00
N GLY A 474 24.06 14.11 16.79
CA GLY A 474 25.30 13.90 17.54
C GLY A 474 26.62 14.07 16.76
N THR A 475 26.56 14.36 15.46
CA THR A 475 27.73 14.70 14.62
C THR A 475 28.42 16.02 14.94
N GLY A 476 27.78 16.87 15.76
CA GLY A 476 28.30 18.19 16.11
C GLY A 476 27.92 19.31 15.12
N LYS A 477 26.76 19.23 14.46
CA LYS A 477 26.21 20.29 13.56
C LYS A 477 26.35 21.70 14.11
N THR A 478 25.97 21.90 15.38
CA THR A 478 26.06 23.21 16.05
C THR A 478 27.50 23.71 16.10
N CYS A 479 28.46 22.83 16.41
CA CYS A 479 29.88 23.15 16.40
C CYS A 479 30.36 23.48 14.97
N SER A 480 29.97 22.70 13.95
CA SER A 480 30.30 22.97 12.54
C SER A 480 29.85 24.37 12.10
N ALA A 481 28.63 24.77 12.45
CA ALA A 481 28.08 26.07 12.09
C ALA A 481 28.74 27.24 12.86
N ILE A 482 29.04 27.07 14.16
CA ILE A 482 29.79 28.08 14.93
C ILE A 482 31.21 28.23 14.37
N ALA A 483 31.88 27.12 14.07
CA ALA A 483 33.23 27.13 13.51
C ALA A 483 33.25 27.82 12.14
N ALA A 484 32.32 27.48 11.23
CA ALA A 484 32.21 28.14 9.93
C ALA A 484 31.94 29.65 10.07
N ALA A 485 30.99 30.04 10.95
CA ALA A 485 30.66 31.45 11.18
C ALA A 485 31.86 32.26 11.72
N THR A 486 32.64 31.69 12.63
CA THR A 486 33.69 32.43 13.35
C THR A 486 35.03 32.42 12.62
N THR A 487 35.29 31.42 11.77
CA THR A 487 36.56 31.29 11.04
C THR A 487 36.73 32.39 9.98
N ASN A 488 35.71 32.60 9.15
CA ASN A 488 35.79 33.49 7.97
C ASN A 488 34.73 34.61 7.97
N PHE A 489 33.45 34.29 8.20
CA PHE A 489 32.36 35.26 8.10
C PHE A 489 32.51 36.41 9.11
N GLU A 490 32.76 36.08 10.38
CA GLU A 490 32.96 37.06 11.45
C GLU A 490 34.13 38.02 11.16
N LYS A 491 35.26 37.49 10.67
CA LYS A 491 36.46 38.29 10.35
C LYS A 491 36.23 39.22 9.16
N GLN A 492 35.37 38.82 8.22
CA GLN A 492 34.99 39.64 7.06
C GLN A 492 33.79 40.56 7.34
N GLY A 493 33.39 40.71 8.60
CA GLY A 493 32.38 41.68 9.02
C GLY A 493 30.93 41.26 8.74
N TYR A 494 30.68 39.97 8.49
CA TYR A 494 29.31 39.47 8.32
C TYR A 494 28.53 39.53 9.64
N THR A 495 27.24 39.85 9.54
CA THR A 495 26.30 39.68 10.66
C THR A 495 25.90 38.22 10.78
N ILE A 496 25.93 37.64 11.97
CA ILE A 496 25.49 36.25 12.20
C ILE A 496 24.06 36.26 12.74
N LEU A 497 23.13 35.65 12.00
CA LEU A 497 21.76 35.44 12.42
C LEU A 497 21.53 33.95 12.64
N TRP A 498 21.12 33.58 13.86
CA TRP A 498 20.84 32.19 14.21
C TRP A 498 19.37 31.99 14.57
N VAL A 499 18.71 31.07 13.87
CA VAL A 499 17.32 30.67 14.12
C VAL A 499 17.31 29.22 14.62
N THR A 500 16.71 28.99 15.79
CA THR A 500 16.53 27.66 16.38
C THR A 500 15.28 27.63 17.25
N ARG A 501 14.93 26.49 17.85
CA ARG A 501 13.84 26.40 18.83
C ARG A 501 14.20 27.09 20.14
N THR A 502 13.18 27.62 20.82
CA THR A 502 13.33 28.24 22.15
C THR A 502 14.02 27.29 23.15
N THR A 503 13.73 25.99 23.05
CA THR A 503 14.31 24.95 23.90
C THR A 503 15.77 24.61 23.61
N LEU A 504 16.29 24.94 22.42
CA LEU A 504 17.65 24.60 21.97
C LEU A 504 18.63 25.78 22.05
N LYS A 505 18.16 26.98 22.40
CA LYS A 505 19.03 28.17 22.52
C LYS A 505 20.17 28.01 23.52
N SER A 506 19.98 27.22 24.59
CA SER A 506 21.02 26.93 25.58
C SER A 506 22.21 26.18 24.98
N ASP A 507 21.95 25.30 24.01
CA ASP A 507 22.95 24.39 23.48
C ASP A 507 23.94 25.13 22.60
N ILE A 508 23.50 26.20 21.93
CA ILE A 508 24.39 27.10 21.18
C ILE A 508 25.44 27.72 22.12
N TRP A 509 25.02 28.23 23.29
CA TRP A 509 25.94 28.84 24.24
C TRP A 509 26.88 27.84 24.88
N LYS A 510 26.40 26.61 25.14
CA LYS A 510 27.24 25.51 25.62
C LYS A 510 28.37 25.21 24.62
N ASN A 511 28.06 25.10 23.32
CA ASN A 511 29.06 24.89 22.26
C ASN A 511 29.95 26.12 21.99
N MET A 512 29.50 27.33 22.34
CA MET A 512 30.35 28.52 22.22
C MET A 512 31.38 28.63 23.36
N PHE A 513 30.96 28.40 24.61
CA PHE A 513 31.75 28.76 25.79
C PHE A 513 32.25 27.56 26.60
N ASP A 514 31.48 26.48 26.71
CA ASP A 514 31.89 25.35 27.55
C ASP A 514 32.70 24.34 26.72
N GLN A 515 32.21 24.07 25.51
CA GLN A 515 32.75 23.16 24.50
C GLN A 515 33.31 23.98 23.32
N VAL A 516 34.32 24.81 23.57
CA VAL A 516 34.72 25.97 22.74
C VAL A 516 34.90 25.62 21.26
N CYS A 517 33.85 25.82 20.45
CA CYS A 517 33.84 25.71 18.99
C CYS A 517 33.91 27.07 18.27
N ASN A 518 34.09 28.15 19.03
CA ASN A 518 34.24 29.50 18.51
C ASN A 518 35.73 29.79 18.28
N GLU A 519 36.13 30.04 17.03
CA GLU A 519 37.55 30.16 16.66
C GLU A 519 38.21 31.41 17.23
N SER A 520 37.47 32.53 17.31
CA SER A 520 37.94 33.78 17.93
C SER A 520 38.25 33.57 19.42
N ILE A 521 37.34 32.90 20.15
CA ILE A 521 37.52 32.60 21.58
C ILE A 521 38.64 31.58 21.77
N ARG A 522 38.71 30.55 20.93
CA ARG A 522 39.78 29.54 20.96
C ARG A 522 41.17 30.20 20.85
N HIS A 523 41.34 31.11 19.91
CA HIS A 523 42.57 31.89 19.78
C HIS A 523 42.88 32.73 21.02
N GLN A 524 41.89 33.36 21.65
CA GLN A 524 42.09 34.15 22.88
C GLN A 524 42.48 33.28 24.08
N ILE A 525 41.96 32.05 24.16
CA ILE A 525 42.36 31.09 25.21
C ILE A 525 43.80 30.65 24.98
N GLN A 526 44.14 30.23 23.75
CA GLN A 526 45.47 29.69 23.42
C GLN A 526 46.57 30.75 23.45
N ASN A 527 46.29 31.96 22.97
CA ASN A 527 47.31 33.00 22.78
C ASN A 527 47.29 34.08 23.87
N SER A 528 46.17 34.29 24.55
CA SER A 528 46.01 35.36 25.56
C SER A 528 45.66 34.85 26.96
N GLY A 529 45.57 33.53 27.16
CA GLY A 529 45.31 32.93 28.47
C GLY A 529 43.91 33.24 29.04
N LEU A 530 42.94 33.55 28.19
CA LEU A 530 41.59 33.94 28.60
C LEU A 530 40.90 32.83 29.41
N GLN A 531 40.43 33.17 30.62
CA GLN A 531 39.54 32.29 31.39
C GLN A 531 38.07 32.65 31.16
N ILE A 532 37.25 31.66 30.82
CA ILE A 532 35.84 31.87 30.53
C ILE A 532 35.07 32.13 31.84
N PRO A 533 34.39 33.28 31.98
CA PRO A 533 33.63 33.59 33.18
C PRO A 533 32.48 32.60 33.43
N ALA A 534 32.19 32.28 34.69
CA ALA A 534 31.04 31.43 35.04
C ALA A 534 29.69 32.15 34.82
N VAL A 535 29.65 33.49 34.93
CA VAL A 535 28.43 34.30 34.83
C VAL A 535 28.08 34.60 33.37
N GLN A 536 26.86 34.27 32.96
CA GLN A 536 26.40 34.40 31.57
C GLN A 536 26.60 35.80 30.99
N ASN A 537 26.24 36.87 31.70
CA ASN A 537 26.37 38.24 31.18
C ASN A 537 27.82 38.60 30.81
N LYS A 538 28.80 38.09 31.58
CA LYS A 538 30.23 38.29 31.29
C LYS A 538 30.68 37.44 30.09
N ARG A 539 30.18 36.21 29.94
CA ARG A 539 30.41 35.38 28.74
C ARG A 539 29.98 36.09 27.47
N MET A 540 28.82 36.77 27.53
CA MET A 540 28.22 37.46 26.39
C MET A 540 29.01 38.70 25.92
N GLN A 541 29.91 39.23 26.75
CA GLN A 541 30.82 40.35 26.39
C GLN A 541 32.03 39.90 25.57
N LEU A 542 32.35 38.60 25.58
CA LEU A 542 33.45 38.01 24.79
C LEU A 542 33.12 37.89 23.30
N LEU A 543 31.84 37.99 22.95
CA LEU A 543 31.38 37.85 21.57
C LEU A 543 31.62 39.12 20.77
N SER A 544 32.02 38.94 19.51
CA SER A 544 32.27 40.06 18.60
C SER A 544 30.98 40.78 18.17
N LYS A 545 31.18 41.91 17.48
CA LYS A 545 30.11 42.73 16.89
C LYS A 545 29.24 41.95 15.89
N ALA A 546 29.72 40.83 15.36
CA ALA A 546 28.97 39.96 14.45
C ALA A 546 27.76 39.28 15.13
N TRP A 547 27.81 39.08 16.45
CA TRP A 547 26.77 38.43 17.26
C TRP A 547 25.88 39.42 18.04
N ARG A 548 25.79 40.68 17.58
CA ARG A 548 24.93 41.71 18.18
C ARG A 548 23.46 41.29 18.22
N VAL A 549 23.00 40.60 17.17
CA VAL A 549 21.67 40.03 17.12
C VAL A 549 21.72 38.64 17.77
N ARG A 550 21.07 38.49 18.93
CA ARG A 550 21.08 37.23 19.67
C ARG A 550 20.27 36.14 18.94
N PRO A 551 20.60 34.85 19.12
CA PRO A 551 19.83 33.72 18.61
C PRO A 551 18.32 33.84 18.90
N MET A 552 17.51 33.61 17.88
CA MET A 552 16.07 33.87 17.90
C MET A 552 15.25 32.61 17.58
N SER A 553 13.97 32.62 17.97
CA SER A 553 13.03 31.56 17.59
C SER A 553 12.48 31.79 16.18
N TYR A 554 11.95 30.74 15.55
CA TYR A 554 11.28 30.82 14.24
C TYR A 554 10.19 31.91 14.20
N LYS A 555 9.39 32.04 15.26
CA LYS A 555 8.39 33.13 15.39
C LYS A 555 9.04 34.52 15.40
N GLN A 556 10.11 34.69 16.16
CA GLN A 556 10.84 35.96 16.24
C GLN A 556 11.46 36.31 14.89
N PHE A 557 11.96 35.30 14.17
CA PHE A 557 12.50 35.44 12.83
C PHE A 557 11.39 35.80 11.82
N SER A 558 10.23 35.15 11.86
CA SER A 558 9.09 35.51 11.02
C SER A 558 8.69 36.97 11.23
N ASN A 559 8.62 37.43 12.49
CA ASN A 559 8.34 38.84 12.80
C ASN A 559 9.43 39.80 12.30
N LEU A 560 10.69 39.36 12.29
CA LEU A 560 11.82 40.11 11.73
C LEU A 560 11.65 40.29 10.23
N VAL A 561 11.34 39.22 9.50
CA VAL A 561 11.10 39.26 8.05
C VAL A 561 9.85 40.09 7.72
N SER A 562 8.81 40.05 8.57
CA SER A 562 7.62 40.90 8.45
C SER A 562 7.84 42.37 8.83
N LYS A 563 9.06 42.79 9.20
CA LYS A 563 9.40 44.19 9.59
C LYS A 563 8.69 44.70 10.85
N LYS A 564 8.31 43.82 11.78
CA LYS A 564 7.46 44.14 12.95
C LYS A 564 8.22 44.19 14.28
N ASN A 565 9.56 44.27 14.30
CA ASN A 565 10.35 44.07 15.52
C ASN A 565 11.60 44.97 15.61
N SER A 566 12.04 45.31 16.82
CA SER A 566 13.28 46.08 17.10
C SER A 566 14.55 45.42 16.54
N MET A 567 14.52 44.10 16.38
CA MET A 567 15.61 43.33 15.74
C MET A 567 15.75 43.67 14.25
N TYR A 568 14.64 43.97 13.56
CA TYR A 568 14.67 44.44 12.17
C TYR A 568 15.32 45.82 12.09
N ASP A 569 14.96 46.74 12.99
CA ASP A 569 15.57 48.08 13.04
C ASP A 569 17.08 48.01 13.32
N THR A 570 17.50 47.03 14.13
CA THR A 570 18.92 46.77 14.40
C THR A 570 19.64 46.30 13.12
N LEU A 571 19.06 45.36 12.37
CA LEU A 571 19.63 44.92 11.09
C LEU A 571 19.68 46.04 10.06
N VAL A 572 18.63 46.86 9.98
CA VAL A 572 18.60 48.04 9.09
C VAL A 572 19.71 49.03 9.44
N LYS A 573 19.99 49.23 10.75
CA LYS A 573 21.11 50.08 11.20
C LYS A 573 22.48 49.51 10.85
N ILE A 574 22.63 48.18 10.82
CA ILE A 574 23.92 47.51 10.55
C ILE A 574 24.15 47.37 9.04
N ASN A 575 23.20 46.80 8.31
CA ASN A 575 23.34 46.37 6.92
C ASN A 575 22.73 47.36 5.91
N GLY A 576 21.87 48.27 6.38
CA GLY A 576 21.13 49.22 5.55
C GLY A 576 19.65 48.84 5.38
N LYS A 577 18.85 49.83 4.97
CA LYS A 577 17.39 49.69 4.82
C LYS A 577 16.95 48.91 3.58
N GLU A 578 17.78 48.93 2.53
CA GLU A 578 17.44 48.36 1.22
C GLU A 578 17.47 46.84 1.25
N ASP A 579 18.61 46.26 1.63
CA ASP A 579 18.73 44.84 1.95
C ASP A 579 19.24 44.64 3.38
N PRO A 580 18.33 44.46 4.35
CA PRO A 580 18.70 44.19 5.74
C PRO A 580 19.46 42.87 5.95
N LEU A 581 19.48 41.97 4.96
CA LEU A 581 20.20 40.69 4.99
C LEU A 581 21.53 40.75 4.23
N ARG A 582 21.93 41.90 3.68
CA ARG A 582 23.24 42.08 3.07
C ARG A 582 24.36 41.71 4.05
N ASN A 583 25.42 41.05 3.57
CA ASN A 583 26.56 40.58 4.38
C ASN A 583 26.12 39.87 5.66
N THR A 584 25.13 38.98 5.54
CA THR A 584 24.59 38.23 6.67
C THR A 584 24.75 36.74 6.43
N LEU A 585 25.25 36.01 7.43
CA LEU A 585 25.17 34.55 7.48
C LEU A 585 23.93 34.19 8.28
N LEU A 586 22.94 33.60 7.62
CA LEU A 586 21.73 33.10 8.23
C LEU A 586 21.85 31.59 8.47
N ILE A 587 21.88 31.20 9.74
CA ILE A 587 21.96 29.80 10.18
C ILE A 587 20.57 29.38 10.67
N ILE A 588 19.99 28.35 10.06
CA ILE A 588 18.70 27.78 10.46
C ILE A 588 18.92 26.35 10.94
N ASP A 589 18.71 26.16 12.24
CA ASP A 589 18.81 24.87 12.93
C ASP A 589 17.44 24.17 12.97
N GLU A 590 17.42 22.86 12.73
CA GLU A 590 16.20 22.06 12.47
C GLU A 590 15.43 22.52 11.22
N ALA A 591 16.16 22.76 10.12
CA ALA A 591 15.63 23.31 8.87
C ALA A 591 14.45 22.54 8.28
N HIS A 592 14.30 21.24 8.57
CA HIS A 592 13.16 20.43 8.14
C HIS A 592 11.80 20.98 8.62
N LYS A 593 11.78 21.79 9.69
CA LYS A 593 10.57 22.44 10.20
C LYS A 593 10.08 23.61 9.36
N LEU A 594 10.85 24.05 8.36
CA LEU A 594 10.43 25.10 7.42
C LEU A 594 9.27 24.63 6.52
N TYR A 595 9.31 23.37 6.07
CA TYR A 595 8.31 22.78 5.18
C TYR A 595 7.57 21.58 5.83
N GLY A 596 8.26 20.79 6.66
CA GLY A 596 7.71 19.67 7.43
C GLY A 596 7.07 20.13 8.74
N GLY A 597 5.79 20.50 8.70
CA GLY A 597 5.19 21.41 9.70
C GLY A 597 4.04 20.90 10.57
N GLY A 598 3.67 19.61 10.54
CA GLY A 598 2.55 19.07 11.32
C GLY A 598 2.66 19.31 12.84
N ASP A 599 3.88 19.37 13.38
CA ASP A 599 4.16 19.45 14.83
C ASP A 599 4.38 20.84 15.41
N LEU A 600 4.56 21.87 14.57
CA LEU A 600 4.70 23.25 15.05
C LEU A 600 3.30 23.79 15.35
N SER A 601 3.12 24.36 16.55
CA SER A 601 1.90 25.11 16.86
C SER A 601 1.67 26.18 15.80
N SER A 602 0.42 26.49 15.48
CA SER A 602 0.02 27.57 14.54
C SER A 602 0.73 28.91 14.81
N VAL A 603 1.18 29.11 16.05
CA VAL A 603 1.88 30.28 16.56
C VAL A 603 3.40 30.29 16.27
N GLU A 604 4.01 29.14 16.01
CA GLU A 604 5.45 28.97 15.76
C GLU A 604 5.81 28.72 14.28
N ARG A 605 4.82 28.49 13.40
CA ARG A 605 5.06 28.30 11.97
C ARG A 605 5.58 29.59 11.32
N PRO A 606 6.75 29.56 10.64
CA PRO A 606 7.28 30.72 9.94
C PRO A 606 6.46 31.04 8.68
N ASP A 607 6.35 32.32 8.34
CA ASP A 607 5.80 32.74 7.04
C ASP A 607 6.82 32.45 5.93
N MET A 608 6.69 31.28 5.31
CA MET A 608 7.62 30.79 4.30
C MET A 608 7.64 31.63 3.03
N ASN A 609 6.52 32.24 2.66
CA ASN A 609 6.44 33.08 1.48
C ASN A 609 7.25 34.36 1.69
N LEU A 610 7.12 34.99 2.86
CA LEU A 610 7.93 36.16 3.19
C LEU A 610 9.42 35.82 3.33
N LEU A 611 9.76 34.68 3.93
CA LEU A 611 11.15 34.23 4.05
C LEU A 611 11.78 34.02 2.68
N HIS A 612 11.13 33.23 1.81
CA HIS A 612 11.60 32.98 0.45
C HIS A 612 11.77 34.29 -0.32
N GLN A 613 10.77 35.18 -0.27
CA GLN A 613 10.87 36.50 -0.91
C GLN A 613 12.04 37.34 -0.41
N ALA A 614 12.33 37.34 0.91
CA ALA A 614 13.44 38.10 1.47
C ALA A 614 14.80 37.54 1.04
N LEU A 615 14.95 36.21 1.00
CA LEU A 615 16.17 35.55 0.53
C LEU A 615 16.40 35.82 -0.96
N MET A 616 15.38 35.58 -1.80
CA MET A 616 15.48 35.79 -3.24
C MET A 616 15.76 37.25 -3.57
N TYR A 617 15.14 38.19 -2.85
CA TYR A 617 15.43 39.62 -3.00
C TYR A 617 16.90 39.93 -2.69
N SER A 618 17.44 39.39 -1.59
CA SER A 618 18.86 39.59 -1.24
C SER A 618 19.78 39.00 -2.31
N TYR A 619 19.50 37.79 -2.81
CA TYR A 619 20.29 37.16 -3.87
C TYR A 619 20.34 38.01 -5.14
N GLN A 620 19.19 38.52 -5.58
CA GLN A 620 19.09 39.34 -6.79
C GLN A 620 19.67 40.75 -6.60
N TYR A 621 19.46 41.37 -5.44
CA TYR A 621 19.83 42.76 -5.20
C TYR A 621 21.30 42.92 -4.77
N SER A 622 21.77 42.08 -3.84
CA SER A 622 23.09 42.21 -3.23
C SER A 622 24.15 41.31 -3.89
N GLY A 623 23.77 40.38 -4.78
CA GLY A 623 24.68 39.58 -5.60
C GLY A 623 25.70 38.79 -4.78
N GLN A 624 26.99 39.14 -4.86
CA GLN A 624 28.05 38.50 -4.07
C GLN A 624 27.98 38.83 -2.57
N ASN A 625 27.45 40.02 -2.23
CA ASN A 625 27.25 40.48 -0.85
C ASN A 625 25.88 40.08 -0.29
N SER A 626 25.14 39.22 -0.99
CA SER A 626 23.85 38.73 -0.52
C SER A 626 24.01 37.85 0.72
N VAL A 627 22.87 37.60 1.36
CA VAL A 627 22.79 36.65 2.47
C VAL A 627 23.39 35.31 2.07
N LYS A 628 24.10 34.67 3.00
CA LYS A 628 24.56 33.29 2.87
C LYS A 628 23.73 32.41 3.81
N LEU A 629 23.19 31.30 3.30
CA LEU A 629 22.27 30.45 4.05
C LEU A 629 22.97 29.15 4.49
N LEU A 630 22.91 28.82 5.78
CA LEU A 630 23.37 27.53 6.30
C LEU A 630 22.19 26.82 6.97
N LEU A 631 21.67 25.79 6.30
CA LEU A 631 20.57 24.97 6.78
C LEU A 631 21.13 23.73 7.48
N MET A 632 20.60 23.37 8.65
CA MET A 632 21.05 22.20 9.40
C MET A 632 19.87 21.29 9.74
N THR A 633 19.97 20.01 9.39
CA THR A 633 18.96 19.01 9.74
C THR A 633 19.52 17.59 9.69
N ALA A 634 19.01 16.69 10.54
CA ALA A 634 19.30 15.26 10.43
C ALA A 634 18.32 14.52 9.51
N THR A 635 17.14 15.09 9.27
CA THR A 635 16.03 14.47 8.54
C THR A 635 15.40 15.52 7.63
N PRO A 636 15.98 15.81 6.45
CA PRO A 636 15.47 16.86 5.57
C PRO A 636 14.11 16.52 4.93
N VAL A 637 13.76 15.24 4.87
CA VAL A 637 12.44 14.73 4.48
C VAL A 637 11.67 14.33 5.74
N THR A 638 10.48 14.91 5.95
CA THR A 638 9.55 14.47 7.00
C THR A 638 8.36 13.74 6.41
N ASN A 639 7.42 14.42 5.77
CA ASN A 639 6.22 13.77 5.23
C ASN A 639 6.27 13.65 3.70
N ASP A 640 6.80 14.68 3.05
CA ASP A 640 6.83 14.79 1.59
C ASP A 640 8.31 14.87 1.11
N PRO A 641 8.76 14.00 0.18
CA PRO A 641 10.11 14.09 -0.38
C PRO A 641 10.41 15.44 -1.03
N MET A 642 9.41 16.18 -1.52
CA MET A 642 9.60 17.51 -2.07
C MET A 642 10.05 18.55 -1.03
N GLU A 643 9.95 18.26 0.28
CA GLU A 643 10.51 19.11 1.33
C GLU A 643 12.02 19.30 1.17
N LEU A 644 12.76 18.23 0.84
CA LEU A 644 14.21 18.31 0.62
C LEU A 644 14.53 19.20 -0.60
N ILE A 645 13.77 19.05 -1.69
CA ILE A 645 13.91 19.87 -2.89
C ILE A 645 13.67 21.35 -2.56
N LYS A 646 12.59 21.65 -1.81
CA LYS A 646 12.26 23.01 -1.35
C LYS A 646 13.34 23.59 -0.44
N LEU A 647 13.95 22.80 0.44
CA LEU A 647 15.07 23.24 1.29
C LEU A 647 16.31 23.59 0.46
N ILE A 648 16.68 22.75 -0.52
CA ILE A 648 17.82 23.03 -1.40
C ILE A 648 17.55 24.29 -2.24
N ASN A 649 16.32 24.48 -2.73
CA ASN A 649 15.94 25.67 -3.50
C ASN A 649 16.12 26.99 -2.74
N LEU A 650 16.02 27.00 -1.40
CA LEU A 650 16.31 28.20 -0.59
C LEU A 650 17.78 28.64 -0.69
N CYS A 651 18.69 27.72 -1.01
CA CYS A 651 20.10 28.00 -1.22
C CYS A 651 20.44 28.42 -2.66
N LYS A 652 19.47 28.35 -3.59
CA LYS A 652 19.66 28.61 -5.03
C LYS A 652 19.02 29.93 -5.45
N GLY A 653 19.60 30.58 -6.46
CA GLY A 653 18.99 31.75 -7.09
C GLY A 653 17.69 31.37 -7.83
N PRO A 654 16.78 32.34 -8.09
CA PRO A 654 15.48 32.05 -8.70
C PRO A 654 15.52 31.28 -10.03
N ASP A 655 16.55 31.51 -10.85
CA ASP A 655 16.70 30.90 -12.17
C ASP A 655 17.30 29.48 -12.13
N GLU A 656 17.77 29.03 -10.96
CA GLU A 656 18.39 27.71 -10.77
C GLU A 656 17.50 26.76 -9.94
N GLN A 657 16.28 27.17 -9.55
CA GLN A 657 15.43 26.37 -8.68
C GLN A 657 14.84 25.16 -9.41
N MET A 658 14.86 24.01 -8.74
CA MET A 658 14.20 22.79 -9.20
C MET A 658 12.67 22.92 -8.99
N PRO A 659 11.84 22.17 -9.75
CA PRO A 659 10.40 22.13 -9.52
C PRO A 659 10.07 21.73 -8.07
N GLY A 660 9.28 22.55 -7.37
CA GLY A 660 8.85 22.28 -5.99
C GLY A 660 7.60 21.39 -5.87
N ASP A 661 7.00 21.04 -7.00
CA ASP A 661 5.81 20.19 -7.12
C ASP A 661 6.19 18.81 -7.67
N PHE A 662 5.57 17.76 -7.14
CA PHE A 662 5.95 16.38 -7.47
C PHE A 662 5.67 16.06 -8.94
N ASP A 663 4.53 16.45 -9.51
CA ASP A 663 4.21 16.13 -10.91
C ASP A 663 5.16 16.87 -11.87
N ALA A 664 5.50 18.12 -11.56
CA ALA A 664 6.47 18.87 -12.34
C ALA A 664 7.88 18.29 -12.25
N PHE A 665 8.28 17.82 -11.07
CA PHE A 665 9.57 17.15 -10.87
C PHE A 665 9.59 15.79 -11.58
N ALA A 666 8.56 14.97 -11.39
CA ALA A 666 8.45 13.63 -11.95
C ALA A 666 8.58 13.64 -13.48
N ARG A 667 7.92 14.59 -14.17
CA ARG A 667 8.01 14.73 -15.63
C ARG A 667 9.43 14.95 -16.17
N ASN A 668 10.31 15.55 -15.37
CA ASN A 668 11.65 15.92 -15.79
C ASN A 668 12.71 14.90 -15.32
N TYR A 669 12.51 14.30 -14.15
CA TYR A 669 13.55 13.53 -13.47
C TYR A 669 13.21 12.03 -13.30
N LEU A 670 11.92 11.66 -13.26
CA LEU A 670 11.47 10.33 -12.86
C LEU A 670 10.80 9.54 -13.98
N ASP A 671 10.72 8.22 -13.82
CA ASP A 671 9.93 7.33 -14.66
C ASP A 671 8.49 7.13 -14.16
N ASP A 672 7.72 6.27 -14.84
CA ASP A 672 6.32 5.97 -14.50
C ASP A 672 6.18 5.26 -13.13
N ASP A 673 7.24 4.61 -12.66
CA ASP A 673 7.31 3.90 -11.38
C ASP A 673 7.72 4.80 -10.20
N GLY A 674 8.16 6.04 -10.49
CA GLY A 674 8.60 7.01 -9.50
C GLY A 674 10.09 6.90 -9.12
N GLU A 675 10.90 6.24 -9.94
CA GLU A 675 12.36 6.15 -9.77
C GLU A 675 13.09 7.15 -10.67
N PHE A 676 14.32 7.53 -10.32
CA PHE A 676 15.09 8.44 -11.18
C PHE A 676 15.47 7.75 -12.50
N THR A 677 15.15 8.40 -13.62
CA THR A 677 15.74 8.04 -14.92
C THR A 677 17.24 8.28 -14.89
N GLU A 678 18.03 7.58 -15.70
CA GLU A 678 19.50 7.79 -15.75
C GLU A 678 19.86 9.25 -16.04
N LYS A 679 19.18 9.86 -17.01
CA LYS A 679 19.35 11.28 -17.36
C LYS A 679 18.92 12.20 -16.22
N GLY A 680 17.73 11.95 -15.64
CA GLY A 680 17.21 12.74 -14.52
C GLY A 680 18.12 12.67 -13.30
N ARG A 681 18.69 11.51 -12.99
CA ARG A 681 19.67 11.35 -11.91
C ARG A 681 20.91 12.22 -12.13
N GLY A 682 21.45 12.23 -13.36
CA GLY A 682 22.58 13.09 -13.72
C GLY A 682 22.28 14.58 -13.56
N GLU A 683 21.16 15.04 -14.11
CA GLU A 683 20.71 16.44 -13.98
C GLU A 683 20.50 16.84 -12.53
N TYR A 684 19.89 15.97 -11.72
CA TYR A 684 19.68 16.20 -10.30
C TYR A 684 21.00 16.34 -9.52
N LEU A 685 21.98 15.47 -9.80
CA LEU A 685 23.31 15.52 -9.16
C LEU A 685 24.04 16.82 -9.48
N ASP A 686 23.98 17.29 -10.73
CA ASP A 686 24.49 18.60 -11.11
C ASP A 686 23.74 19.72 -10.37
N ASP A 687 22.42 19.59 -10.26
CA ASP A 687 21.54 20.57 -9.62
C ASP A 687 21.80 20.75 -8.12
N ILE A 688 22.30 19.73 -7.43
CA ILE A 688 22.63 19.78 -6.00
C ILE A 688 24.13 19.95 -5.71
N SER A 689 24.97 19.93 -6.75
CA SER A 689 26.43 20.04 -6.64
C SER A 689 26.86 21.28 -5.82
N GLY A 690 27.61 21.04 -4.74
CA GLY A 690 28.11 22.06 -3.82
C GLY A 690 27.12 22.56 -2.76
N TYR A 691 25.85 22.17 -2.82
CA TYR A 691 24.81 22.66 -1.90
C TYR A 691 24.57 21.74 -0.70
N VAL A 692 24.93 20.46 -0.77
CA VAL A 692 24.62 19.48 0.28
C VAL A 692 25.91 18.89 0.82
N SER A 693 26.05 18.88 2.15
CA SER A 693 27.05 18.07 2.85
C SER A 693 26.36 16.99 3.66
N TYR A 694 26.87 15.76 3.59
CA TYR A 694 26.28 14.60 4.24
C TYR A 694 27.25 13.91 5.19
N LEU A 695 26.82 13.73 6.43
CA LEU A 695 27.58 13.01 7.44
C LEU A 695 26.68 12.15 8.31
N ASN A 696 26.82 10.83 8.18
CA ASN A 696 26.24 9.87 9.09
C ASN A 696 27.30 9.27 10.03
N ARG A 697 27.16 9.48 11.34
CA ARG A 697 28.01 8.88 12.37
C ARG A 697 27.25 7.93 13.30
N GLU A 698 25.97 7.65 13.02
CA GLU A 698 25.16 6.73 13.85
C GLU A 698 25.77 5.33 13.92
N LYS A 699 26.52 4.92 12.88
CA LYS A 699 27.26 3.65 12.81
C LYS A 699 28.62 3.65 13.53
N ASP A 700 29.09 4.79 14.05
CA ASP A 700 30.38 4.88 14.76
C ASP A 700 30.25 4.35 16.19
N ALA A 701 30.40 3.04 16.34
CA ALA A 701 30.22 2.28 17.58
C ALA A 701 31.18 2.66 18.73
N ARG A 702 32.21 3.46 18.43
CA ARG A 702 33.22 3.93 19.39
C ARG A 702 32.73 5.06 20.28
N GLN A 703 31.78 5.84 19.76
CA GLN A 703 31.21 7.01 20.43
C GLN A 703 29.69 6.96 20.54
N PHE A 704 29.02 6.17 19.70
CA PHE A 704 27.57 6.05 19.67
C PHE A 704 27.14 4.61 19.94
N SER A 705 26.02 4.46 20.63
CA SER A 705 25.39 3.17 20.78
C SER A 705 24.78 2.70 19.47
N GLN A 706 24.88 1.41 19.19
CA GLN A 706 24.45 0.80 17.94
C GLN A 706 23.04 0.22 18.10
N PRO A 707 22.02 0.81 17.44
CA PRO A 707 20.66 0.32 17.54
C PRO A 707 20.49 -1.03 16.85
N ILE A 708 19.99 -2.03 17.59
CA ILE A 708 19.61 -3.34 17.10
C ILE A 708 18.09 -3.39 17.07
N ILE A 709 17.50 -3.17 15.90
CA ILE A 709 16.04 -3.07 15.73
C ILE A 709 15.45 -4.48 15.57
N GLN A 710 14.44 -4.80 16.38
CA GLN A 710 13.68 -6.04 16.33
C GLN A 710 12.20 -5.70 16.23
N HIS A 711 11.55 -6.21 15.19
CA HIS A 711 10.11 -6.08 15.01
C HIS A 711 9.40 -7.20 15.77
N ILE A 712 8.50 -6.83 16.68
CA ILE A 712 7.69 -7.74 17.48
C ILE A 712 6.26 -7.70 16.92
N GLU A 713 5.93 -8.73 16.15
CA GLU A 713 4.59 -8.95 15.64
C GLU A 713 3.70 -9.65 16.68
N VAL A 714 2.65 -8.96 17.13
CA VAL A 714 1.73 -9.47 18.16
C VAL A 714 0.38 -9.79 17.51
N PRO A 715 -0.12 -11.03 17.58
CA PRO A 715 -1.41 -11.36 16.99
C PRO A 715 -2.53 -10.54 17.67
N ILE A 716 -3.41 -9.95 16.84
CA ILE A 716 -4.57 -9.16 17.31
C ILE A 716 -5.53 -9.95 18.21
N VAL A 717 -5.53 -11.28 18.08
CA VAL A 717 -6.31 -12.21 18.88
C VAL A 717 -5.48 -13.47 19.12
N SER A 718 -5.42 -13.92 20.37
CA SER A 718 -4.68 -15.12 20.76
C SER A 718 -5.42 -16.42 20.47
N ASP A 719 -6.75 -16.41 20.51
CA ASP A 719 -7.61 -17.55 20.24
C ASP A 719 -8.72 -17.19 19.25
N ILE A 720 -8.67 -17.80 18.06
CA ILE A 720 -9.64 -17.59 16.98
C ILE A 720 -10.99 -18.27 17.30
N ALA A 721 -11.03 -19.24 18.22
CA ALA A 721 -12.25 -20.01 18.53
C ALA A 721 -13.39 -19.11 19.06
N ASN A 722 -13.08 -18.08 19.85
CA ASN A 722 -14.09 -17.12 20.32
C ASN A 722 -14.61 -16.21 19.19
N VAL A 723 -13.77 -15.93 18.19
CA VAL A 723 -14.17 -15.18 16.99
C VAL A 723 -15.11 -16.04 16.13
N GLU A 724 -14.82 -17.33 16.00
CA GLU A 724 -15.66 -18.31 15.28
C GLU A 724 -17.04 -18.49 15.95
N LYS A 725 -17.14 -18.33 17.28
CA LYS A 725 -18.42 -18.43 18.00
C LYS A 725 -19.37 -17.25 17.75
N PHE A 726 -18.84 -16.03 17.61
CA PHE A 726 -19.65 -14.80 17.67
C PHE A 726 -19.60 -13.94 16.41
N ASP A 727 -18.59 -14.06 15.54
CA ASP A 727 -18.45 -13.21 14.35
C ASP A 727 -19.03 -13.86 13.09
N LYS A 728 -20.27 -13.49 12.80
CA LYS A 728 -21.02 -13.93 11.62
C LYS A 728 -20.27 -13.71 10.29
N LYS A 729 -19.47 -12.65 10.18
CA LYS A 729 -18.79 -12.30 8.92
C LYS A 729 -17.47 -13.06 8.76
N VAL A 730 -16.67 -13.23 9.83
CA VAL A 730 -15.46 -14.07 9.80
C VAL A 730 -15.83 -15.50 9.44
N VAL A 731 -16.87 -16.06 10.08
CA VAL A 731 -17.32 -17.42 9.79
C VAL A 731 -17.87 -17.54 8.37
N LYS A 732 -18.56 -16.50 7.87
CA LYS A 732 -19.00 -16.45 6.48
C LYS A 732 -17.82 -16.52 5.52
N ASP A 733 -16.79 -15.70 5.74
CA ASP A 733 -15.61 -15.62 4.89
C ASP A 733 -14.78 -16.93 4.95
N LEU A 734 -14.62 -17.53 6.14
CA LEU A 734 -13.97 -18.84 6.34
C LEU A 734 -14.70 -19.99 5.63
N MET A 735 -16.04 -20.01 5.67
CA MET A 735 -16.82 -21.05 4.99
C MET A 735 -16.95 -20.81 3.48
N GLU A 736 -16.66 -19.60 3.01
CA GLU A 736 -16.66 -19.22 1.60
C GLU A 736 -15.33 -19.48 0.90
N SER A 737 -14.23 -19.79 1.60
CA SER A 737 -12.90 -20.02 0.98
C SER A 737 -12.88 -21.17 -0.02
N ASP A 738 -13.56 -22.28 0.28
CA ASP A 738 -13.46 -23.51 -0.54
C ASP A 738 -14.56 -23.58 -1.62
N ILE A 739 -15.58 -22.72 -1.54
CA ILE A 739 -16.70 -22.70 -2.50
C ILE A 739 -16.22 -22.29 -3.92
N PRO A 740 -15.32 -21.29 -4.09
CA PRO A 740 -14.69 -20.97 -5.37
C PRO A 740 -13.96 -22.16 -5.99
N ASP A 741 -13.22 -22.94 -5.21
CA ASP A 741 -12.50 -24.11 -5.72
C ASP A 741 -13.46 -25.22 -6.16
N LEU A 742 -14.51 -25.49 -5.39
CA LEU A 742 -15.58 -26.43 -5.78
C LEU A 742 -16.33 -25.95 -7.04
N LYS A 743 -16.53 -24.64 -7.20
CA LYS A 743 -17.11 -24.05 -8.42
C LYS A 743 -16.15 -24.16 -9.61
N ARG A 744 -14.84 -24.03 -9.38
CA ARG A 744 -13.81 -24.23 -10.42
C ARG A 744 -13.80 -25.70 -10.87
N GLN A 745 -13.87 -26.66 -9.96
CA GLN A 745 -14.01 -28.08 -10.30
C GLN A 745 -15.27 -28.38 -11.12
N ILE A 746 -16.40 -27.72 -10.82
CA ILE A 746 -17.61 -27.83 -11.65
C ILE A 746 -17.39 -27.24 -13.03
N LEU A 747 -16.71 -26.10 -13.15
CA LEU A 747 -16.41 -25.46 -14.43
C LEU A 747 -15.47 -26.34 -15.28
N GLU A 748 -14.40 -26.88 -14.69
CA GLU A 748 -13.48 -27.83 -15.33
C GLU A 748 -14.22 -29.07 -15.85
N GLN A 749 -15.04 -29.72 -15.01
CA GLN A 749 -15.84 -30.89 -15.41
C GLN A 749 -16.98 -30.53 -16.40
N GLN A 750 -17.46 -29.29 -16.42
CA GLN A 750 -18.41 -28.80 -17.41
C GLN A 750 -17.73 -28.49 -18.74
N GLU A 751 -16.47 -28.05 -18.73
CA GLU A 751 -15.66 -27.91 -19.93
C GLU A 751 -15.36 -29.26 -20.58
N GLU A 752 -15.12 -30.32 -19.80
CA GLU A 752 -15.07 -31.72 -20.31
C GLU A 752 -16.38 -32.16 -21.01
N LEU A 753 -17.52 -31.54 -20.68
CA LEU A 753 -18.82 -31.81 -21.32
C LEU A 753 -19.18 -30.82 -22.43
N LYS A 754 -18.44 -29.71 -22.58
CA LYS A 754 -18.67 -28.72 -23.64
C LYS A 754 -18.04 -29.26 -24.93
N GLY A 755 -18.80 -29.19 -26.03
CA GLY A 755 -18.36 -29.71 -27.33
C GLY A 755 -18.95 -31.10 -27.62
N GLU A 756 -18.11 -32.00 -28.13
CA GLU A 756 -18.50 -33.20 -28.89
C GLU A 756 -19.13 -34.33 -28.04
N LEU A 757 -18.74 -34.47 -26.77
CA LEU A 757 -19.33 -35.46 -25.84
C LEU A 757 -20.77 -35.12 -25.42
N GLY A 758 -21.19 -33.86 -25.52
CA GLY A 758 -22.52 -33.43 -25.11
C GLY A 758 -23.64 -33.81 -26.08
N ASP A 759 -23.30 -34.15 -27.32
CA ASP A 759 -24.23 -34.27 -28.47
C ASP A 759 -23.87 -35.48 -29.36
N LEU A 760 -24.12 -36.68 -28.83
CA LEU A 760 -23.80 -37.96 -29.48
C LEU A 760 -24.88 -38.35 -30.52
N ASP A 761 -24.87 -37.69 -31.69
CA ASP A 761 -25.74 -37.98 -32.84
C ASP A 761 -25.11 -39.06 -33.75
N PRO A 762 -25.84 -40.14 -34.13
CA PRO A 762 -25.33 -41.16 -35.04
C PRO A 762 -24.85 -40.65 -36.39
N ASN A 763 -25.44 -39.56 -36.89
CA ASN A 763 -25.10 -39.02 -38.21
C ASN A 763 -23.70 -38.40 -38.27
N ARG A 764 -23.12 -38.08 -37.11
CA ARG A 764 -21.77 -37.52 -36.99
C ARG A 764 -20.67 -38.51 -37.38
N PHE A 765 -20.95 -39.80 -37.29
CA PHE A 765 -20.02 -40.88 -37.64
C PHE A 765 -20.28 -41.44 -39.05
N ASN A 766 -21.07 -40.75 -39.87
CA ASN A 766 -21.36 -41.17 -41.24
C ASN A 766 -20.10 -41.13 -42.13
N PHE A 767 -19.09 -40.32 -41.82
CA PHE A 767 -17.82 -40.35 -42.56
C PHE A 767 -17.16 -41.74 -42.53
N LEU A 768 -17.31 -42.51 -41.43
CA LEU A 768 -16.80 -43.90 -41.35
C LEU A 768 -17.49 -44.84 -42.33
N LYS A 769 -18.73 -44.51 -42.72
CA LYS A 769 -19.48 -45.25 -43.74
C LYS A 769 -18.92 -44.96 -45.12
N ASP A 770 -18.67 -43.68 -45.41
CA ASP A 770 -18.18 -43.26 -46.72
C ASP A 770 -16.69 -43.62 -46.91
N GLU A 771 -15.89 -43.59 -45.84
CA GLU A 771 -14.47 -43.98 -45.85
C GLU A 771 -14.23 -45.49 -45.98
N LEU A 772 -15.05 -46.33 -45.31
CA LEU A 772 -14.85 -47.79 -45.32
C LEU A 772 -15.66 -48.51 -46.41
N CYS A 773 -16.79 -47.94 -46.84
CA CYS A 773 -17.69 -48.58 -47.82
C CYS A 773 -17.78 -47.84 -49.17
N GLY A 774 -17.09 -46.71 -49.35
CA GLY A 774 -17.26 -45.83 -50.51
C GLY A 774 -16.87 -46.43 -51.86
N ASP A 775 -15.93 -47.39 -51.87
CA ASP A 775 -15.41 -48.03 -53.09
C ASP A 775 -16.12 -49.36 -53.45
N LEU A 776 -17.18 -49.73 -52.72
CA LEU A 776 -17.91 -50.99 -52.90
C LEU A 776 -19.24 -50.77 -53.63
N GLU A 777 -19.64 -51.67 -54.53
CA GLU A 777 -20.92 -51.58 -55.26
C GLU A 777 -21.82 -52.82 -55.05
N GLY A 778 -23.12 -52.61 -54.88
CA GLY A 778 -24.11 -53.70 -54.94
C GLY A 778 -24.41 -54.39 -53.61
N LYS A 779 -24.07 -55.68 -53.47
CA LYS A 779 -24.39 -56.49 -52.27
C LYS A 779 -23.38 -56.26 -51.15
N GLU A 780 -22.11 -56.15 -51.49
CA GLU A 780 -20.98 -55.88 -50.59
C GLU A 780 -21.13 -54.52 -49.89
N GLU A 781 -21.55 -53.49 -50.65
CA GLU A 781 -21.86 -52.17 -50.09
C GLU A 781 -22.96 -52.24 -49.02
N LYS A 782 -24.02 -53.05 -49.23
CA LYS A 782 -25.12 -53.21 -48.27
C LYS A 782 -24.68 -53.91 -46.99
N ASP A 783 -23.79 -54.89 -47.11
CA ASP A 783 -23.28 -55.66 -45.99
C ASP A 783 -22.25 -54.86 -45.18
N CYS A 784 -21.34 -54.14 -45.84
CA CYS A 784 -20.44 -53.15 -45.21
C CYS A 784 -21.22 -52.08 -44.44
N ASN A 785 -22.24 -51.49 -45.08
CA ASN A 785 -23.12 -50.50 -44.46
C ASN A 785 -23.84 -51.02 -43.20
N LYS A 786 -24.13 -52.32 -43.15
CA LYS A 786 -24.78 -52.97 -42.00
C LYS A 786 -23.79 -53.17 -40.84
N ILE A 787 -22.55 -53.55 -41.14
CA ILE A 787 -21.46 -53.71 -40.17
C ILE A 787 -21.09 -52.36 -39.55
N VAL A 788 -20.88 -51.32 -40.38
CA VAL A 788 -20.56 -49.96 -39.91
C VAL A 788 -21.67 -49.42 -39.01
N LYS A 789 -22.95 -49.51 -39.43
CA LYS A 789 -24.10 -49.05 -38.62
C LYS A 789 -24.23 -49.77 -37.27
N ARG A 790 -23.79 -51.02 -37.16
CA ARG A 790 -23.79 -51.78 -35.89
C ARG A 790 -22.71 -51.25 -34.96
N ASN A 791 -21.48 -51.15 -35.44
CA ASN A 791 -20.33 -50.72 -34.65
C ASN A 791 -20.42 -49.23 -34.24
N VAL A 792 -20.97 -48.35 -35.09
CA VAL A 792 -21.26 -46.94 -34.72
C VAL A 792 -22.26 -46.85 -33.55
N ARG A 793 -23.26 -47.74 -33.49
CA ARG A 793 -24.20 -47.77 -32.35
C ARG A 793 -23.53 -48.22 -31.05
N GLU A 794 -22.60 -49.17 -31.11
CA GLU A 794 -21.83 -49.61 -29.94
C GLU A 794 -20.91 -48.50 -29.43
N LEU A 795 -20.19 -47.82 -30.32
CA LEU A 795 -19.37 -46.65 -30.01
C LEU A 795 -20.17 -45.57 -29.25
N ILE A 796 -21.37 -45.22 -29.75
CA ILE A 796 -22.23 -44.21 -29.11
C ILE A 796 -22.69 -44.66 -27.73
N ASN A 797 -22.99 -45.95 -27.54
CA ASN A 797 -23.39 -46.47 -26.25
C ASN A 797 -22.24 -46.40 -25.23
N GLU A 798 -21.00 -46.70 -25.65
CA GLU A 798 -19.82 -46.59 -24.80
C GLU A 798 -19.52 -45.12 -24.45
N ALA A 799 -19.61 -44.20 -25.42
CA ALA A 799 -19.49 -42.76 -25.18
C ALA A 799 -20.57 -42.23 -24.22
N LYS A 800 -21.81 -42.73 -24.28
CA LYS A 800 -22.89 -42.37 -23.33
C LYS A 800 -22.58 -42.80 -21.90
N VAL A 801 -21.86 -43.90 -21.70
CA VAL A 801 -21.45 -44.36 -20.36
C VAL A 801 -20.42 -43.39 -19.76
N GLU A 802 -19.45 -42.92 -20.53
CA GLU A 802 -18.47 -41.94 -20.07
C GLU A 802 -19.11 -40.58 -19.73
N VAL A 803 -20.04 -40.10 -20.57
CA VAL A 803 -20.83 -38.89 -20.27
C VAL A 803 -21.62 -39.03 -18.97
N LYS A 804 -22.14 -40.23 -18.69
CA LYS A 804 -22.89 -40.50 -17.45
C LYS A 804 -21.98 -40.41 -16.22
N LYS A 805 -20.76 -40.94 -16.27
CA LYS A 805 -19.77 -40.85 -15.19
C LYS A 805 -19.42 -39.39 -14.87
N ILE A 806 -19.16 -38.56 -15.88
CA ILE A 806 -18.84 -37.14 -15.69
C ILE A 806 -20.04 -36.39 -15.07
N ARG A 807 -21.27 -36.68 -15.51
CA ARG A 807 -22.50 -36.11 -14.92
C ARG A 807 -22.72 -36.52 -13.47
N GLU A 808 -22.36 -37.75 -13.10
CA GLU A 808 -22.43 -38.21 -11.71
C GLU A 808 -21.42 -37.48 -10.81
N LYS A 809 -20.18 -37.28 -11.27
CA LYS A 809 -19.18 -36.44 -10.57
C LYS A 809 -19.68 -35.01 -10.35
N ILE A 810 -20.24 -34.37 -11.38
CA ILE A 810 -20.83 -33.02 -11.25
C ILE A 810 -21.98 -33.01 -10.22
N LYS A 811 -22.79 -34.08 -10.18
CA LYS A 811 -23.90 -34.21 -9.21
C LYS A 811 -23.39 -34.35 -7.79
N GLU A 812 -22.31 -35.09 -7.58
CA GLU A 812 -21.63 -35.25 -6.28
C GLU A 812 -21.07 -33.90 -5.78
N VAL A 813 -20.31 -33.18 -6.61
CA VAL A 813 -19.76 -31.86 -6.26
C VAL A 813 -20.88 -30.84 -5.98
N LYS A 814 -21.98 -30.86 -6.75
CA LYS A 814 -23.18 -30.05 -6.47
C LYS A 814 -23.85 -30.43 -5.14
N GLY A 815 -23.83 -31.72 -4.78
CA GLY A 815 -24.28 -32.23 -3.48
C GLY A 815 -23.47 -31.63 -2.33
N LEU A 816 -22.15 -31.69 -2.42
CA LEU A 816 -21.22 -31.10 -1.45
C LEU A 816 -21.44 -29.58 -1.27
N ILE A 817 -21.64 -28.84 -2.37
CA ILE A 817 -21.97 -27.40 -2.30
C ILE A 817 -23.32 -27.17 -1.58
N LYS A 818 -24.32 -28.02 -1.82
CA LYS A 818 -25.64 -27.92 -1.18
C LYS A 818 -25.56 -28.23 0.32
N GLU A 819 -24.80 -29.23 0.72
CA GLU A 819 -24.55 -29.58 2.12
C GLU A 819 -23.75 -28.49 2.86
N ARG A 820 -22.72 -27.93 2.22
CA ARG A 820 -21.96 -26.79 2.75
C ARG A 820 -22.83 -25.55 2.93
N ASN A 821 -23.70 -25.24 1.96
CA ASN A 821 -24.65 -24.13 2.08
C ASN A 821 -25.69 -24.36 3.19
N LYS A 822 -26.14 -25.61 3.39
CA LYS A 822 -27.06 -25.97 4.48
C LYS A 822 -26.38 -25.88 5.85
N SER A 823 -25.14 -26.39 5.95
CA SER A 823 -24.30 -26.26 7.16
C SER A 823 -24.03 -24.80 7.49
N LYS A 824 -23.75 -23.97 6.48
CA LYS A 824 -23.64 -22.51 6.63
C LYS A 824 -24.91 -21.88 7.18
N GLN A 825 -26.09 -22.26 6.69
CA GLN A 825 -27.35 -21.75 7.26
C GLN A 825 -27.55 -22.17 8.72
N GLY A 826 -27.16 -23.40 9.09
CA GLY A 826 -27.15 -23.89 10.47
C GLY A 826 -26.23 -23.06 11.36
N VAL A 827 -24.94 -22.99 11.02
CA VAL A 827 -23.94 -22.23 11.80
C VAL A 827 -24.30 -20.74 11.91
N MET A 828 -24.88 -20.13 10.87
CA MET A 828 -25.34 -18.73 10.92
C MET A 828 -26.53 -18.51 11.87
N LYS A 829 -27.35 -19.54 12.08
CA LYS A 829 -28.43 -19.54 13.06
C LYS A 829 -27.85 -19.77 14.46
N ASP A 830 -26.93 -20.72 14.59
CA ASP A 830 -26.25 -21.03 15.84
C ASP A 830 -25.45 -19.84 16.38
N ILE A 831 -24.76 -19.06 15.54
CA ILE A 831 -24.07 -17.82 15.97
C ILE A 831 -25.05 -16.79 16.52
N LYS A 832 -26.24 -16.68 15.91
CA LYS A 832 -27.28 -15.76 16.39
C LYS A 832 -27.83 -16.22 17.74
N GLU A 833 -28.07 -17.51 17.89
CA GLU A 833 -28.50 -18.12 19.16
C GLU A 833 -27.39 -18.07 20.23
N ASN A 834 -26.12 -18.21 19.87
CA ASN A 834 -24.97 -18.10 20.77
C ASN A 834 -24.84 -16.71 21.38
N SER A 835 -25.16 -15.65 20.62
CA SER A 835 -25.13 -14.27 21.14
C SER A 835 -26.18 -14.03 22.24
N GLU A 836 -27.28 -14.79 22.21
CA GLU A 836 -28.33 -14.74 23.23
C GLU A 836 -28.03 -15.70 24.39
N LYS A 837 -27.49 -16.89 24.09
CA LYS A 837 -27.16 -17.94 25.08
C LYS A 837 -25.92 -17.63 25.93
N TYR A 838 -24.91 -16.99 25.35
CA TYR A 838 -23.65 -16.62 26.01
C TYR A 838 -23.48 -15.10 26.06
N LYS A 839 -24.50 -14.40 26.58
CA LYS A 839 -24.58 -12.94 26.59
C LYS A 839 -23.36 -12.27 27.22
N GLU A 840 -22.85 -12.79 28.34
CA GLU A 840 -21.68 -12.24 29.03
C GLU A 840 -20.37 -12.39 28.22
N GLU A 841 -20.14 -13.56 27.61
CA GLU A 841 -19.00 -13.78 26.72
C GLU A 841 -19.08 -12.92 25.45
N TYR A 842 -20.30 -12.70 24.95
CA TYR A 842 -20.53 -11.84 23.79
C TYR A 842 -20.27 -10.36 24.09
N GLU A 843 -20.70 -9.85 25.24
CA GLU A 843 -20.36 -8.48 25.66
C GLU A 843 -18.84 -8.32 25.82
N LYS A 844 -18.17 -9.32 26.40
CA LYS A 844 -16.71 -9.35 26.50
C LYS A 844 -16.04 -9.37 25.12
N TYR A 845 -16.59 -10.10 24.15
CA TYR A 845 -16.13 -10.08 22.74
C TYR A 845 -16.29 -8.70 22.10
N LYS A 846 -17.39 -7.97 22.36
CA LYS A 846 -17.57 -6.60 21.84
C LYS A 846 -16.52 -5.62 22.37
N GLU A 847 -16.01 -5.85 23.58
CA GLU A 847 -14.94 -5.03 24.15
C GLU A 847 -13.53 -5.39 23.65
N SER A 848 -13.40 -6.51 22.91
CA SER A 848 -12.12 -6.96 22.36
C SER A 848 -11.55 -6.01 21.32
N LEU A 849 -10.22 -6.00 21.20
CA LEU A 849 -9.51 -5.22 20.20
C LEU A 849 -9.98 -5.51 18.76
N LEU A 850 -10.14 -6.80 18.43
CA LEU A 850 -10.55 -7.24 17.10
C LEU A 850 -11.93 -6.68 16.71
N TYR A 851 -12.91 -6.79 17.61
CA TYR A 851 -14.26 -6.30 17.35
C TYR A 851 -14.27 -4.79 17.12
N GLN A 852 -13.54 -4.04 17.95
CA GLN A 852 -13.47 -2.58 17.85
C GLN A 852 -12.82 -2.16 16.52
N LEU A 853 -11.68 -2.74 16.14
CA LEU A 853 -11.04 -2.43 14.86
C LEU A 853 -11.95 -2.77 13.66
N LYS A 854 -12.59 -3.93 13.67
CA LYS A 854 -13.42 -4.38 12.56
C LYS A 854 -14.75 -3.66 12.43
N ASN A 855 -15.43 -3.34 13.54
CA ASN A 855 -16.81 -2.86 13.49
C ASN A 855 -16.94 -1.36 13.77
N LYS A 856 -16.03 -0.77 14.54
CA LYS A 856 -16.03 0.67 14.82
C LYS A 856 -15.14 1.44 13.85
N CYS A 857 -13.97 0.91 13.47
CA CYS A 857 -13.11 1.61 12.52
C CYS A 857 -13.49 1.38 11.04
N ALA A 858 -14.25 0.34 10.73
CA ALA A 858 -14.68 0.07 9.35
C ALA A 858 -15.92 0.88 8.95
N LYS A 859 -15.80 1.65 7.86
CA LYS A 859 -16.88 2.40 7.22
C LYS A 859 -17.47 1.57 6.07
N LYS A 860 -18.77 1.24 6.14
CA LYS A 860 -19.51 0.51 5.09
C LYS A 860 -20.00 1.47 4.01
N ILE A 861 -19.63 1.22 2.75
CA ILE A 861 -20.11 2.01 1.60
C ILE A 861 -21.44 1.42 1.12
N THR A 862 -22.55 2.03 1.54
CA THR A 862 -23.90 1.60 1.19
C THR A 862 -24.74 2.79 0.69
N ARG A 863 -24.72 3.08 -0.63
CA ARG A 863 -25.81 3.70 -1.46
C ARG A 863 -25.27 4.43 -2.70
N ALA A 864 -26.13 4.54 -3.73
CA ALA A 864 -25.86 5.13 -5.04
C ALA A 864 -25.39 6.60 -5.04
N SER A 865 -25.61 7.36 -3.97
CA SER A 865 -25.02 8.71 -3.81
C SER A 865 -23.49 8.66 -3.67
N LYS A 866 -22.93 7.53 -3.19
CA LYS A 866 -21.48 7.30 -3.08
C LYS A 866 -20.88 6.63 -4.32
N LEU A 867 -21.67 6.18 -5.29
CA LEU A 867 -21.12 5.76 -6.59
C LEU A 867 -20.51 6.96 -7.31
N ALA A 868 -21.08 8.16 -7.15
CA ALA A 868 -20.47 9.41 -7.62
C ALA A 868 -19.15 9.73 -6.90
N GLU A 869 -19.06 9.40 -5.61
CA GLU A 869 -17.87 9.61 -4.76
C GLU A 869 -16.75 8.59 -5.09
N VAL A 870 -17.09 7.33 -5.32
CA VAL A 870 -16.16 6.27 -5.77
C VAL A 870 -15.72 6.52 -7.23
N VAL A 871 -16.62 6.98 -8.10
CA VAL A 871 -16.26 7.40 -9.45
C VAL A 871 -15.36 8.65 -9.42
N SER A 872 -15.53 9.56 -8.46
CA SER A 872 -14.59 10.67 -8.26
C SER A 872 -13.25 10.24 -7.66
N GLN A 873 -13.17 9.06 -7.03
CA GLN A 873 -11.94 8.45 -6.51
C GLN A 873 -11.27 7.49 -7.51
N HIS A 874 -11.86 7.28 -8.69
CA HIS A 874 -11.27 6.43 -9.73
C HIS A 874 -9.96 7.05 -10.24
N PRO A 875 -8.83 6.32 -10.34
CA PRO A 875 -7.53 6.87 -10.69
C PRO A 875 -7.53 7.74 -11.95
N ALA A 876 -8.26 7.33 -12.99
CA ALA A 876 -8.43 8.14 -14.20
C ALA A 876 -9.22 9.45 -14.00
N ILE A 877 -10.22 9.48 -13.11
CA ILE A 877 -11.02 10.68 -12.80
C ILE A 877 -10.26 11.60 -11.85
N VAL A 878 -9.58 11.04 -10.85
CA VAL A 878 -8.66 11.75 -9.94
C VAL A 878 -7.56 12.43 -10.75
N ASN A 879 -6.93 11.71 -11.69
CA ASN A 879 -5.93 12.28 -12.60
C ASN A 879 -6.50 13.44 -13.45
N PHE A 880 -7.75 13.34 -13.93
CA PHE A 880 -8.40 14.47 -14.60
C PHE A 880 -8.64 15.66 -13.65
N ASP A 881 -9.04 15.42 -12.40
CA ASP A 881 -9.33 16.46 -11.41
C ASP A 881 -8.04 17.13 -10.88
N GLU A 882 -6.98 16.35 -10.62
CA GLU A 882 -5.63 16.81 -10.29
C GLU A 882 -5.02 17.61 -11.43
N ARG A 883 -5.13 17.15 -12.69
CA ARG A 883 -4.67 17.94 -13.85
C ARG A 883 -5.43 19.26 -13.97
N ILE A 884 -6.75 19.27 -13.75
CA ILE A 884 -7.55 20.51 -13.74
C ILE A 884 -7.07 21.44 -12.62
N GLN A 885 -6.81 20.91 -11.42
CA GLN A 885 -6.33 21.68 -10.28
C GLN A 885 -4.93 22.24 -10.52
N ALA A 886 -3.99 21.44 -11.01
CA ALA A 886 -2.64 21.86 -11.37
C ALA A 886 -2.65 22.98 -12.43
N TYR A 887 -3.53 22.91 -13.42
CA TYR A 887 -3.70 23.98 -14.41
C TYR A 887 -4.25 25.28 -13.77
N ASN A 888 -5.15 25.18 -12.78
CA ASN A 888 -5.68 26.34 -12.06
C ASN A 888 -4.64 26.96 -11.11
N ASP A 889 -3.88 26.13 -10.41
CA ASP A 889 -2.81 26.56 -9.52
C ASP A 889 -1.69 27.23 -10.30
N ARG A 890 -1.34 26.70 -11.48
CA ARG A 890 -0.40 27.34 -12.41
C ARG A 890 -0.88 28.70 -12.91
N ILE A 891 -2.19 28.89 -13.12
CA ILE A 891 -2.75 30.22 -13.43
C ILE A 891 -2.55 31.16 -12.24
N SER A 892 -2.81 30.70 -11.02
CA SER A 892 -2.66 31.50 -9.80
C SER A 892 -1.20 31.89 -9.55
N GLU A 893 -0.27 30.97 -9.80
CA GLU A 893 1.17 31.18 -9.68
C GLU A 893 1.67 32.23 -10.69
N LEU A 894 1.32 32.08 -11.97
CA LEU A 894 1.68 33.04 -13.02
C LEU A 894 1.11 34.45 -12.75
N GLU A 895 -0.10 34.54 -12.19
CA GLU A 895 -0.69 35.80 -11.73
C GLU A 895 0.07 36.37 -10.50
N GLY A 896 0.51 35.50 -9.60
CA GLY A 896 1.35 35.82 -8.44
C GLY A 896 2.72 36.37 -8.82
N GLU A 897 3.39 35.77 -9.80
CA GLU A 897 4.70 36.21 -10.33
C GLU A 897 4.63 37.64 -10.88
N ILE A 898 3.61 37.95 -11.69
CA ILE A 898 3.43 39.29 -12.26
C ILE A 898 3.13 40.30 -11.16
N LYS A 899 2.31 39.92 -10.16
CA LYS A 899 2.01 40.77 -9.01
C LYS A 899 3.27 41.06 -8.19
N ALA A 900 4.10 40.06 -7.95
CA ALA A 900 5.38 40.21 -7.25
C ALA A 900 6.36 41.09 -8.04
N LEU A 901 6.44 40.91 -9.36
CA LEU A 901 7.28 41.70 -10.25
C LEU A 901 6.88 43.19 -10.28
N VAL A 902 5.58 43.48 -10.30
CA VAL A 902 5.04 44.85 -10.19
C VAL A 902 5.36 45.47 -8.84
N GLU A 903 5.18 44.72 -7.76
CA GLU A 903 5.45 45.18 -6.40
C GLU A 903 6.95 45.45 -6.17
N ASN A 904 7.82 44.59 -6.70
CA ASN A 904 9.27 44.76 -6.64
C ASN A 904 9.75 45.98 -7.43
N HIS A 905 9.23 46.20 -8.65
CA HIS A 905 9.54 47.40 -9.42
C HIS A 905 9.04 48.67 -8.74
N ARG A 906 7.84 48.63 -8.13
CA ARG A 906 7.30 49.75 -7.37
C ARG A 906 8.20 50.12 -6.18
N LYS A 907 8.72 49.13 -5.46
CA LYS A 907 9.69 49.32 -4.37
C LYS A 907 11.01 49.91 -4.89
N ARG A 908 11.54 49.41 -6.02
CA ARG A 908 12.76 49.95 -6.67
C ARG A 908 12.58 51.40 -7.13
N LEU A 909 11.43 51.76 -7.70
CA LEU A 909 11.13 53.16 -8.08
C LEU A 909 10.99 54.08 -6.87
N ALA A 910 10.39 53.60 -5.77
CA ALA A 910 10.32 54.36 -4.53
C ALA A 910 11.73 54.61 -3.95
N HIS A 911 12.63 53.62 -4.06
CA HIS A 911 14.03 53.74 -3.69
C HIS A 911 14.78 54.78 -4.54
N LEU A 912 14.75 54.67 -5.87
CA LEU A 912 15.42 55.62 -6.78
C LEU A 912 14.93 57.06 -6.60
N LYS A 913 13.63 57.26 -6.31
CA LYS A 913 13.07 58.57 -5.95
C LYS A 913 13.56 59.10 -4.60
N THR A 914 13.91 58.22 -3.68
CA THR A 914 14.48 58.57 -2.37
C THR A 914 15.96 58.94 -2.51
N VAL A 915 16.70 58.25 -3.39
CA VAL A 915 18.09 58.59 -3.73
C VAL A 915 18.18 59.98 -4.38
N LEU A 916 17.26 60.32 -5.28
CA LEU A 916 17.13 61.67 -5.89
C LEU A 916 16.97 62.84 -4.91
N ARG A 917 16.60 62.58 -3.66
CA ARG A 917 16.39 63.59 -2.60
C ARG A 917 17.64 63.85 -1.75
N LYS A 918 18.75 63.17 -2.02
CA LYS A 918 20.05 63.43 -1.38
C LYS A 918 20.86 64.46 -2.20
N ASP A 919 21.87 65.06 -1.58
CA ASP A 919 22.80 65.97 -2.26
C ASP A 919 23.57 65.18 -3.33
N LEU A 920 23.28 65.47 -4.59
CA LEU A 920 23.78 64.81 -5.79
C LEU A 920 24.21 65.91 -6.76
N SER A 921 25.32 65.72 -7.47
CA SER A 921 25.78 66.64 -8.51
C SER A 921 24.76 66.75 -9.67
N GLU A 922 24.83 67.83 -10.46
CA GLU A 922 23.93 68.01 -11.62
C GLU A 922 24.04 66.85 -12.63
N LEU A 923 25.26 66.32 -12.82
CA LEU A 923 25.52 65.18 -13.69
C LEU A 923 24.86 63.90 -13.16
N GLU A 924 25.00 63.60 -11.87
CA GLU A 924 24.39 62.41 -11.24
C GLU A 924 22.87 62.49 -11.22
N ARG A 925 22.29 63.68 -10.99
CA ARG A 925 20.84 63.90 -11.12
C ARG A 925 20.36 63.70 -12.55
N GLY A 926 21.12 64.13 -13.55
CA GLY A 926 20.85 63.92 -14.96
C GLY A 926 20.82 62.43 -15.33
N VAL A 927 21.87 61.70 -14.94
CA VAL A 927 21.99 60.25 -15.16
C VAL A 927 20.86 59.50 -14.48
N ILE A 928 20.58 59.75 -13.19
CA ILE A 928 19.51 59.05 -12.44
C ILE A 928 18.12 59.35 -13.03
N LYS A 929 17.86 60.58 -13.50
CA LYS A 929 16.60 60.92 -14.18
C LYS A 929 16.46 60.21 -15.52
N SER A 930 17.54 60.11 -16.31
CA SER A 930 17.56 59.34 -17.55
C SER A 930 17.31 57.86 -17.29
N THR A 931 18.07 57.27 -16.37
CA THR A 931 17.93 55.86 -15.97
C THR A 931 16.52 55.57 -15.45
N LEU A 932 15.88 56.48 -14.72
CA LEU A 932 14.48 56.32 -14.26
C LEU A 932 13.45 56.36 -15.39
N LEU A 933 13.69 57.16 -16.43
CA LEU A 933 12.83 57.22 -17.61
C LEU A 933 12.99 55.95 -18.44
N ASP A 934 14.23 55.49 -18.62
CA ASP A 934 14.56 54.27 -19.33
C ASP A 934 14.03 53.02 -18.59
N ASP A 935 14.28 52.88 -17.28
CA ASP A 935 13.75 51.78 -16.44
C ASP A 935 12.21 51.73 -16.52
N LYS A 936 11.52 52.88 -16.47
CA LYS A 936 10.05 52.92 -16.60
C LYS A 936 9.56 52.50 -17.98
N LYS A 937 10.30 52.88 -19.03
CA LYS A 937 9.96 52.55 -20.43
C LYS A 937 10.20 51.07 -20.70
N GLU A 938 11.32 50.53 -20.24
CA GLU A 938 11.64 49.10 -20.32
C GLU A 938 10.68 48.25 -19.48
N PHE A 939 10.40 48.65 -18.24
CA PHE A 939 9.45 47.93 -17.39
C PHE A 939 8.04 47.91 -17.98
N LYS A 940 7.56 49.03 -18.57
CA LYS A 940 6.27 49.04 -19.28
C LYS A 940 6.27 48.08 -20.49
N LYS A 941 7.37 48.00 -21.24
CA LYS A 941 7.50 47.05 -22.36
C LYS A 941 7.48 45.61 -21.84
N LEU A 942 8.28 45.31 -20.81
CA LEU A 942 8.37 44.00 -20.18
C LEU A 942 7.03 43.55 -19.59
N LEU A 943 6.32 44.43 -18.89
CA LEU A 943 5.00 44.17 -18.34
C LEU A 943 3.96 43.91 -19.46
N LYS A 944 4.03 44.65 -20.58
CA LYS A 944 3.18 44.42 -21.75
C LYS A 944 3.46 43.05 -22.39
N ILE A 945 4.72 42.65 -22.49
CA ILE A 945 5.13 41.33 -23.01
C ILE A 945 4.65 40.20 -22.08
N LYS A 946 4.92 40.31 -20.78
CA LYS A 946 4.51 39.33 -19.77
C LYS A 946 2.98 39.24 -19.64
N ASN A 947 2.24 40.34 -19.67
CA ASN A 947 0.77 40.31 -19.68
C ASN A 947 0.19 39.70 -20.97
N LYS A 948 0.81 39.96 -22.13
CA LYS A 948 0.42 39.32 -23.41
C LYS A 948 0.68 37.81 -23.36
N SER A 949 1.85 37.40 -22.86
CA SER A 949 2.21 36.00 -22.65
C SER A 949 1.29 35.30 -21.64
N LEU A 950 0.92 35.97 -20.54
CA LEU A 950 -0.07 35.49 -19.57
C LEU A 950 -1.44 35.29 -20.23
N THR A 951 -1.89 36.25 -21.04
CA THR A 951 -3.20 36.18 -21.70
C THR A 951 -3.27 35.00 -22.68
N VAL A 952 -2.18 34.76 -23.42
CA VAL A 952 -2.05 33.60 -24.31
C VAL A 952 -2.03 32.31 -23.49
N SER A 953 -1.15 32.22 -22.49
CA SER A 953 -1.02 31.03 -21.64
C SER A 953 -2.33 30.70 -20.91
N LYS A 954 -3.04 31.70 -20.38
CA LYS A 954 -4.35 31.54 -19.75
C LYS A 954 -5.41 31.07 -20.73
N ARG A 955 -5.37 31.54 -21.98
CA ARG A 955 -6.29 31.07 -23.04
C ARG A 955 -6.03 29.61 -23.39
N ASP A 956 -4.77 29.22 -23.54
CA ASP A 956 -4.37 27.85 -23.90
C ASP A 956 -4.65 26.86 -22.76
N ILE A 957 -4.30 27.24 -21.52
CA ILE A 957 -4.62 26.47 -20.32
C ILE A 957 -6.14 26.30 -20.18
N ASN A 958 -6.94 27.37 -20.34
CA ASN A 958 -8.40 27.25 -20.26
C ASN A 958 -8.99 26.39 -21.39
N LYS A 959 -8.39 26.39 -22.59
CA LYS A 959 -8.78 25.50 -23.68
C LYS A 959 -8.50 24.03 -23.33
N ASN A 960 -7.35 23.76 -22.71
CA ASN A 960 -6.99 22.43 -22.22
C ASN A 960 -7.90 21.96 -21.08
N VAL A 961 -8.20 22.82 -20.10
CA VAL A 961 -9.15 22.53 -19.01
C VAL A 961 -10.53 22.19 -19.57
N ARG A 962 -11.05 22.96 -20.54
CA ARG A 962 -12.35 22.67 -21.18
C ARG A 962 -12.34 21.36 -21.95
N SER A 963 -11.25 21.04 -22.65
CA SER A 963 -11.08 19.77 -23.36
C SER A 963 -11.09 18.59 -22.38
N ILE A 964 -10.31 18.69 -21.30
CA ILE A 964 -10.23 17.66 -20.24
C ILE A 964 -11.59 17.50 -19.54
N GLN A 965 -12.30 18.58 -19.24
CA GLN A 965 -13.65 18.53 -18.66
C GLN A 965 -14.67 17.84 -19.58
N GLN A 966 -14.59 18.08 -20.89
CA GLN A 966 -15.43 17.39 -21.88
C GLN A 966 -15.08 15.89 -21.97
N THR A 967 -13.80 15.54 -21.97
CA THR A 967 -13.33 14.15 -21.97
C THR A 967 -13.75 13.42 -20.70
N ARG A 968 -13.58 14.04 -19.53
CA ARG A 968 -14.06 13.56 -18.23
C ARG A 968 -15.56 13.29 -18.25
N LYS A 969 -16.36 14.23 -18.75
CA LYS A 969 -17.82 14.08 -18.86
C LYS A 969 -18.22 12.95 -19.82
N LYS A 970 -17.54 12.83 -20.96
CA LYS A 970 -17.72 11.72 -21.92
C LYS A 970 -17.34 10.38 -21.30
N TYR A 971 -16.25 10.31 -20.56
CA TYR A 971 -15.75 9.11 -19.88
C TYR A 971 -16.73 8.61 -18.81
N ILE A 972 -17.21 9.51 -17.93
CA ILE A 972 -18.25 9.20 -16.93
C ILE A 972 -19.54 8.69 -17.62
N THR A 973 -19.97 9.37 -18.69
CA THR A 973 -21.18 8.99 -19.42
C THR A 973 -21.01 7.66 -20.17
N LYS A 974 -19.81 7.37 -20.70
CA LYS A 974 -19.46 6.11 -21.38
C LYS A 974 -19.44 4.96 -20.37
N ILE A 975 -18.81 5.14 -19.21
CA ILE A 975 -18.81 4.16 -18.11
C ILE A 975 -20.23 3.84 -17.63
N GLN A 976 -21.06 4.86 -17.41
CA GLN A 976 -22.45 4.67 -16.97
C GLN A 976 -23.33 3.99 -18.05
N LYS A 977 -23.12 4.32 -19.34
CA LYS A 977 -23.83 3.68 -20.45
C LYS A 977 -23.35 2.25 -20.69
N VAL A 978 -22.05 1.98 -20.63
CA VAL A 978 -21.46 0.65 -20.78
C VAL A 978 -21.93 -0.24 -19.64
N MET A 979 -21.85 0.18 -18.37
CA MET A 979 -22.38 -0.60 -17.25
C MET A 979 -23.88 -0.93 -17.42
N LYS A 980 -24.71 0.06 -17.77
CA LYS A 980 -26.16 -0.17 -17.97
C LYS A 980 -26.47 -1.03 -19.19
N LYS A 981 -25.66 -0.92 -20.26
CA LYS A 981 -25.84 -1.65 -21.51
C LYS A 981 -25.36 -3.09 -21.37
N LYS A 982 -24.21 -3.34 -20.73
CA LYS A 982 -23.64 -4.67 -20.46
C LYS A 982 -24.49 -5.47 -19.46
N ILE A 983 -24.95 -4.85 -18.36
CA ILE A 983 -25.91 -5.50 -17.44
C ILE A 983 -27.22 -5.92 -18.16
N LYS A 984 -27.64 -5.17 -19.19
CA LYS A 984 -28.86 -5.46 -19.96
C LYS A 984 -28.60 -6.40 -21.14
N GLU A 985 -27.43 -6.34 -21.74
CA GLU A 985 -26.95 -7.23 -22.81
C GLU A 985 -26.58 -8.59 -22.23
N ASP A 986 -25.80 -8.73 -21.17
CA ASP A 986 -25.46 -10.03 -20.57
C ASP A 986 -26.71 -10.82 -20.15
N ASN A 987 -27.73 -10.14 -19.62
CA ASN A 987 -29.03 -10.75 -19.29
C ASN A 987 -29.88 -11.16 -20.51
N LYS A 988 -29.65 -10.54 -21.67
CA LYS A 988 -30.41 -10.79 -22.91
C LYS A 988 -29.65 -11.76 -23.82
N THR A 989 -28.35 -11.54 -24.00
CA THR A 989 -27.36 -12.36 -24.68
C THR A 989 -27.29 -13.75 -24.06
N GLN A 990 -27.27 -13.92 -22.72
CA GLN A 990 -27.34 -15.25 -22.12
C GLN A 990 -28.64 -16.00 -22.48
N LYS A 991 -29.79 -15.32 -22.47
CA LYS A 991 -31.09 -15.92 -22.82
C LYS A 991 -31.27 -16.18 -24.32
N GLN A 992 -30.53 -15.46 -25.16
CA GLN A 992 -30.64 -15.49 -26.61
C GLN A 992 -29.61 -16.45 -27.22
N ILE A 993 -28.40 -16.53 -26.67
CA ILE A 993 -27.40 -17.59 -26.94
C ILE A 993 -28.00 -18.97 -26.61
N ASP A 994 -28.62 -19.14 -25.43
CA ASP A 994 -29.27 -20.41 -25.04
C ASP A 994 -30.44 -20.83 -25.97
N LYS A 995 -31.05 -19.86 -26.68
CA LYS A 995 -32.19 -20.08 -27.60
C LYS A 995 -31.77 -20.23 -29.05
N GLU A 996 -30.77 -19.48 -29.50
CA GLU A 996 -30.24 -19.54 -30.86
C GLU A 996 -29.28 -20.70 -31.04
N GLU A 997 -28.48 -21.08 -30.04
CA GLU A 997 -27.65 -22.29 -30.08
C GLU A 997 -28.51 -23.56 -30.27
N LYS A 998 -29.68 -23.61 -29.61
CA LYS A 998 -30.66 -24.71 -29.77
C LYS A 998 -31.40 -24.69 -31.12
N LYS A 999 -31.53 -23.54 -31.77
CA LYS A 999 -32.19 -23.40 -33.07
C LYS A 999 -31.19 -23.63 -34.21
N LEU A 1000 -30.02 -23.01 -34.16
CA LEU A 1000 -28.96 -23.10 -35.16
C LEU A 1000 -28.46 -24.54 -35.33
N ARG A 1001 -28.26 -25.30 -34.23
CA ARG A 1001 -27.95 -26.74 -34.29
C ARG A 1001 -29.05 -27.59 -34.92
N LYS A 1002 -30.33 -27.18 -34.83
CA LYS A 1002 -31.46 -27.87 -35.47
C LYS A 1002 -31.63 -27.51 -36.94
N THR A 1003 -31.23 -26.31 -37.36
CA THR A 1003 -31.35 -25.85 -38.75
C THR A 1003 -30.18 -26.33 -39.61
N LEU A 1004 -28.94 -26.27 -39.10
CA LEU A 1004 -27.75 -26.72 -39.82
C LEU A 1004 -27.74 -28.24 -40.09
N ARG A 1005 -28.35 -29.06 -39.21
CA ARG A 1005 -28.54 -30.51 -39.42
C ARG A 1005 -29.56 -30.88 -40.51
N LYS A 1006 -30.43 -29.95 -40.91
CA LYS A 1006 -31.44 -30.19 -41.96
C LYS A 1006 -30.93 -29.89 -43.37
N GLN A 1007 -29.80 -29.21 -43.52
CA GLN A 1007 -29.30 -28.71 -44.81
C GLN A 1007 -28.08 -29.49 -45.35
N GLY A 1008 -27.50 -30.42 -44.59
CA GLY A 1008 -26.59 -31.45 -45.12
C GLY A 1008 -25.15 -31.03 -45.43
N ASP A 1009 -24.71 -29.82 -45.11
CA ASP A 1009 -23.45 -29.23 -45.63
C ASP A 1009 -22.42 -28.88 -44.53
N TYR A 1010 -22.24 -29.76 -43.52
CA TYR A 1010 -21.25 -29.55 -42.46
C TYR A 1010 -20.59 -30.87 -42.02
N GLU A 1011 -19.32 -31.07 -42.35
CA GLU A 1011 -18.49 -32.17 -41.84
C GLU A 1011 -17.93 -31.81 -40.46
N ASP A 1012 -18.32 -32.58 -39.44
CA ASP A 1012 -17.79 -32.47 -38.08
C ASP A 1012 -16.45 -33.21 -37.98
N ASN A 1013 -15.34 -32.48 -37.95
CA ASN A 1013 -14.02 -33.04 -37.63
C ASN A 1013 -13.97 -33.39 -36.12
N VAL A 1014 -13.85 -34.67 -35.76
CA VAL A 1014 -13.86 -35.14 -34.36
C VAL A 1014 -12.51 -34.85 -33.69
N GLN A 1015 -12.45 -33.82 -32.83
CA GLN A 1015 -11.19 -33.39 -32.18
C GLN A 1015 -11.08 -33.77 -30.69
N HIS A 1016 -12.12 -34.35 -30.09
CA HIS A 1016 -12.12 -34.65 -28.66
C HIS A 1016 -11.39 -35.97 -28.34
N GLU A 1017 -10.32 -35.92 -27.52
CA GLU A 1017 -9.40 -37.04 -27.25
C GLU A 1017 -10.08 -38.38 -26.88
N VAL A 1018 -11.11 -38.35 -26.03
CA VAL A 1018 -11.89 -39.55 -25.64
C VAL A 1018 -12.69 -40.14 -26.81
N LEU A 1019 -13.25 -39.28 -27.68
CA LEU A 1019 -14.00 -39.72 -28.87
C LEU A 1019 -13.07 -40.22 -29.95
N THR A 1020 -11.91 -39.58 -30.17
CA THR A 1020 -10.89 -40.04 -31.12
C THR A 1020 -10.41 -41.47 -30.78
N LYS A 1021 -10.07 -41.73 -29.50
CA LYS A 1021 -9.69 -43.08 -29.04
C LYS A 1021 -10.78 -44.13 -29.27
N LEU A 1022 -12.06 -43.76 -29.07
CA LEU A 1022 -13.18 -44.66 -29.32
C LEU A 1022 -13.42 -44.87 -30.82
N VAL A 1023 -13.28 -43.83 -31.65
CA VAL A 1023 -13.38 -43.93 -33.12
C VAL A 1023 -12.29 -44.84 -33.66
N ASP A 1024 -11.05 -44.69 -33.23
CA ASP A 1024 -9.93 -45.55 -33.67
C ASP A 1024 -10.16 -47.02 -33.27
N LYS A 1025 -10.56 -47.27 -32.01
CA LYS A 1025 -10.88 -48.61 -31.51
C LYS A 1025 -11.95 -49.30 -32.35
N TYR A 1026 -13.06 -48.61 -32.65
CA TYR A 1026 -14.14 -49.19 -33.43
C TYR A 1026 -13.86 -49.21 -34.93
N ARG A 1027 -12.97 -48.35 -35.45
CA ARG A 1027 -12.44 -48.44 -36.82
C ARG A 1027 -11.66 -49.74 -37.03
N SER A 1028 -10.72 -50.06 -36.15
CA SER A 1028 -9.98 -51.33 -36.22
C SER A 1028 -10.91 -52.54 -36.12
N LYS A 1029 -11.88 -52.50 -35.20
CA LYS A 1029 -12.91 -53.54 -35.05
C LYS A 1029 -13.78 -53.68 -36.31
N MET A 1030 -14.10 -52.59 -37.01
CA MET A 1030 -14.88 -52.64 -38.25
C MET A 1030 -14.12 -53.33 -39.39
N LEU A 1031 -12.81 -53.06 -39.52
CA LEU A 1031 -11.95 -53.69 -40.53
C LEU A 1031 -11.82 -55.21 -40.30
N GLU A 1032 -11.60 -55.65 -39.07
CA GLU A 1032 -11.58 -57.10 -38.74
C GLU A 1032 -12.90 -57.78 -39.12
N ASN A 1033 -14.05 -57.18 -38.76
CA ASN A 1033 -15.36 -57.74 -39.09
C ASN A 1033 -15.64 -57.82 -40.61
N MET A 1034 -14.93 -57.06 -41.44
CA MET A 1034 -15.07 -57.10 -42.90
C MET A 1034 -14.21 -58.22 -43.52
N VAL A 1035 -13.00 -58.43 -43.01
CA VAL A 1035 -12.13 -59.54 -43.42
C VAL A 1035 -12.80 -60.88 -43.13
N ASP A 1036 -13.38 -61.04 -41.93
CA ASP A 1036 -14.12 -62.25 -41.56
C ASP A 1036 -15.33 -62.50 -42.49
N TYR A 1037 -15.96 -61.44 -43.00
CA TYR A 1037 -17.14 -61.54 -43.88
C TYR A 1037 -16.78 -61.99 -45.30
N ASP A 1038 -15.65 -61.53 -45.84
CA ASP A 1038 -15.17 -61.92 -47.17
C ASP A 1038 -14.72 -63.39 -47.21
N GLU A 1039 -14.09 -63.88 -46.14
CA GLU A 1039 -13.75 -65.31 -45.99
C GLU A 1039 -15.01 -66.19 -45.99
N ASP A 1040 -16.06 -65.78 -45.28
CA ASP A 1040 -17.34 -66.47 -45.22
C ASP A 1040 -18.09 -66.46 -46.57
N GLN A 1041 -18.03 -65.37 -47.35
CA GLN A 1041 -18.65 -65.32 -48.69
C GLN A 1041 -17.93 -66.22 -49.69
N TYR A 1042 -16.60 -66.26 -49.68
CA TYR A 1042 -15.81 -67.12 -50.57
C TYR A 1042 -16.12 -68.61 -50.34
N ALA A 1043 -16.27 -69.02 -49.08
CA ALA A 1043 -16.67 -70.39 -48.72
C ALA A 1043 -18.07 -70.75 -49.25
N MET A 1044 -19.03 -69.81 -49.20
CA MET A 1044 -20.41 -70.02 -49.68
C MET A 1044 -20.53 -70.10 -51.22
N GLU A 1045 -19.66 -69.42 -51.97
CA GLU A 1045 -19.66 -69.48 -53.44
C GLU A 1045 -19.12 -70.81 -53.97
N GLN A 1046 -18.06 -71.36 -53.36
CA GLN A 1046 -17.57 -72.69 -53.73
C GLN A 1046 -18.65 -73.77 -53.55
N GLU A 1047 -19.40 -73.72 -52.46
CA GLU A 1047 -20.48 -74.68 -52.19
C GLU A 1047 -21.66 -74.56 -53.18
N LYS A 1048 -21.86 -73.39 -53.79
CA LYS A 1048 -22.92 -73.14 -54.79
C LYS A 1048 -22.54 -73.64 -56.18
N GLU A 1049 -21.28 -73.53 -56.59
CA GLU A 1049 -20.81 -74.05 -57.88
C GLU A 1049 -20.87 -75.57 -57.94
N GLU A 1050 -20.44 -76.26 -56.88
CA GLU A 1050 -20.53 -77.72 -56.78
C GLU A 1050 -21.98 -78.22 -56.92
N LYS A 1051 -22.94 -77.52 -56.30
CA LYS A 1051 -24.37 -77.86 -56.38
C LYS A 1051 -25.00 -77.60 -57.76
N LYS A 1052 -24.45 -76.67 -58.56
CA LYS A 1052 -24.94 -76.40 -59.92
C LYS A 1052 -24.52 -77.50 -60.90
N LEU A 1053 -23.25 -77.93 -60.86
CA LEU A 1053 -22.73 -78.99 -61.73
C LEU A 1053 -23.49 -80.31 -61.55
N ALA A 1054 -23.85 -80.66 -60.30
CA ALA A 1054 -24.63 -81.86 -60.00
C ALA A 1054 -26.04 -81.86 -60.62
N LYS A 1055 -26.72 -80.70 -60.70
CA LYS A 1055 -28.11 -80.61 -61.20
C LYS A 1055 -28.22 -80.72 -62.72
N GLU A 1056 -27.18 -80.36 -63.46
CA GLU A 1056 -27.22 -80.37 -64.93
C GLU A 1056 -27.07 -81.79 -65.51
N VAL A 1057 -26.29 -82.64 -64.83
CA VAL A 1057 -26.11 -84.06 -65.17
C VAL A 1057 -27.42 -84.85 -65.00
N ASP A 1058 -28.23 -84.53 -63.98
CA ASP A 1058 -29.47 -85.25 -63.68
C ASP A 1058 -30.63 -84.92 -64.65
N LYS A 1059 -30.70 -83.68 -65.15
CA LYS A 1059 -31.74 -83.28 -66.12
C LYS A 1059 -31.65 -84.02 -67.44
N LYS A 1060 -30.44 -84.36 -67.90
CA LYS A 1060 -30.23 -85.08 -69.17
C LYS A 1060 -30.76 -86.52 -69.12
N LYS A 1061 -30.60 -87.20 -67.97
CA LYS A 1061 -31.06 -88.59 -67.77
C LYS A 1061 -32.59 -88.74 -67.78
N VAL A 1062 -33.33 -87.73 -67.33
CA VAL A 1062 -34.80 -87.77 -67.21
C VAL A 1062 -35.53 -87.56 -68.54
N ALA A 1063 -34.91 -86.87 -69.51
CA ALA A 1063 -35.54 -86.55 -70.79
C ALA A 1063 -35.69 -87.79 -71.70
N ASP A 1064 -34.70 -88.69 -71.70
CA ASP A 1064 -34.70 -89.87 -72.57
C ASP A 1064 -35.74 -90.92 -72.16
N ALA A 1065 -36.00 -91.06 -70.85
CA ALA A 1065 -36.97 -92.02 -70.32
C ALA A 1065 -38.44 -91.71 -70.71
N LYS A 1066 -38.81 -90.44 -70.86
CA LYS A 1066 -40.20 -90.03 -71.17
C LYS A 1066 -40.62 -90.29 -72.61
N LYS A 1067 -39.69 -90.46 -73.54
CA LYS A 1067 -40.02 -90.71 -74.96
C LYS A 1067 -40.54 -92.13 -75.18
N LEU A 1068 -40.04 -93.11 -74.43
CA LEU A 1068 -40.39 -94.53 -74.58
C LEU A 1068 -41.82 -94.85 -74.10
N ASP A 1069 -42.30 -94.16 -73.06
CA ASP A 1069 -43.53 -94.54 -72.35
C ASP A 1069 -44.82 -94.13 -73.11
N LYS A 1070 -44.73 -93.12 -73.98
CA LYS A 1070 -45.86 -92.58 -74.74
C LYS A 1070 -46.38 -93.52 -75.84
N GLU A 1071 -45.54 -94.46 -76.28
CA GLU A 1071 -45.85 -95.38 -77.37
C GLU A 1071 -46.70 -96.57 -76.91
N ARG A 1072 -46.47 -97.07 -75.67
CA ARG A 1072 -47.27 -98.16 -75.05
C ARG A 1072 -48.74 -97.81 -74.85
N LEU A 1073 -49.06 -96.55 -74.54
CA LEU A 1073 -50.41 -96.14 -74.14
C LEU A 1073 -51.45 -96.14 -75.28
N ARG A 1074 -51.01 -96.15 -76.55
CA ARG A 1074 -51.93 -96.08 -77.71
C ARG A 1074 -52.57 -97.41 -78.06
N GLN A 1075 -51.91 -98.54 -77.78
CA GLN A 1075 -52.43 -99.87 -78.15
C GLN A 1075 -53.55 -100.35 -77.22
N THR A 1076 -53.50 -100.02 -75.93
CA THR A 1076 -54.47 -100.47 -74.92
C THR A 1076 -55.88 -99.93 -75.12
N LYS A 1077 -56.04 -98.71 -75.64
CA LYS A 1077 -57.37 -98.06 -75.80
C LYS A 1077 -58.27 -98.66 -76.89
N LYS A 1078 -57.74 -99.49 -77.80
CA LYS A 1078 -58.55 -100.07 -78.90
C LYS A 1078 -59.39 -101.27 -78.44
N VAL A 1079 -58.90 -102.04 -77.47
CA VAL A 1079 -59.52 -103.31 -77.04
C VAL A 1079 -60.76 -103.08 -76.14
N GLU A 1080 -60.80 -101.97 -75.41
CA GLU A 1080 -61.85 -101.69 -74.41
C GLU A 1080 -63.23 -101.35 -75.01
N LYS A 1081 -63.28 -100.86 -76.26
CA LYS A 1081 -64.53 -100.36 -76.87
C LYS A 1081 -65.52 -101.44 -77.32
N GLU A 1082 -65.08 -102.68 -77.59
CA GLU A 1082 -65.98 -103.74 -78.06
C GLU A 1082 -66.80 -104.39 -76.95
N LYS A 1083 -66.25 -104.50 -75.73
CA LYS A 1083 -66.89 -105.19 -74.60
C LYS A 1083 -68.18 -104.53 -74.11
N VAL A 1084 -68.29 -103.20 -74.22
CA VAL A 1084 -69.42 -102.44 -73.64
C VAL A 1084 -70.73 -102.62 -74.43
N LYS A 1085 -70.67 -103.09 -75.69
CA LYS A 1085 -71.85 -103.13 -76.57
C LYS A 1085 -72.71 -104.38 -76.37
N THR A 1086 -72.14 -105.49 -75.92
CA THR A 1086 -72.83 -106.78 -75.72
C THR A 1086 -73.69 -106.81 -74.45
N ASP A 1087 -73.25 -106.16 -73.38
CA ASP A 1087 -73.89 -106.29 -72.06
C ASP A 1087 -75.25 -105.56 -71.95
N LYS A 1088 -75.48 -104.52 -72.77
CA LYS A 1088 -76.74 -103.76 -72.75
C LYS A 1088 -77.95 -104.52 -73.32
N LYS A 1089 -77.74 -105.55 -74.14
CA LYS A 1089 -78.86 -106.27 -74.79
C LYS A 1089 -79.53 -107.28 -73.86
N ALA A 1090 -78.80 -107.87 -72.90
CA ALA A 1090 -79.31 -108.92 -72.02
C ALA A 1090 -80.19 -108.39 -70.85
N ALA A 1091 -80.04 -107.12 -70.46
CA ALA A 1091 -80.72 -106.57 -69.28
C ALA A 1091 -82.20 -106.17 -69.51
N ALA A 1092 -82.60 -105.90 -70.76
CA ALA A 1092 -83.94 -105.37 -71.07
C ALA A 1092 -85.05 -106.43 -71.06
N GLU A 1093 -84.71 -107.72 -71.24
CA GLU A 1093 -85.68 -108.81 -71.40
C GLU A 1093 -86.23 -109.31 -70.05
N LYS A 1094 -85.39 -109.37 -69.01
CA LYS A 1094 -85.78 -109.83 -67.67
C LYS A 1094 -86.76 -108.90 -66.92
N LEU A 1095 -86.85 -107.63 -67.29
CA LEU A 1095 -87.72 -106.66 -66.61
C LEU A 1095 -89.20 -106.74 -67.04
N ARG A 1096 -89.49 -107.41 -68.17
CA ARG A 1096 -90.84 -107.47 -68.74
C ARG A 1096 -91.71 -108.59 -68.18
N GLU A 1097 -91.10 -109.68 -67.71
CA GLU A 1097 -91.82 -110.85 -67.18
C GLU A 1097 -92.30 -110.66 -65.74
N THR A 1098 -91.53 -109.96 -64.90
CA THR A 1098 -91.86 -109.75 -63.48
C THR A 1098 -93.10 -108.87 -63.27
N LYS A 1099 -93.35 -107.88 -64.13
CA LYS A 1099 -94.51 -106.96 -64.00
C LYS A 1099 -95.85 -107.60 -64.36
N LYS A 1100 -95.87 -108.76 -65.03
CA LYS A 1100 -97.12 -109.42 -65.45
C LYS A 1100 -97.72 -110.28 -64.32
N ALA A 1101 -96.90 -110.80 -63.40
CA ALA A 1101 -97.34 -111.67 -62.30
C ALA A 1101 -98.00 -110.92 -61.12
N GLU A 1102 -97.59 -109.68 -60.82
CA GLU A 1102 -98.13 -108.94 -59.65
C GLU A 1102 -99.56 -108.42 -59.85
N LYS A 1103 -99.99 -108.22 -61.10
CA LYS A 1103 -101.28 -107.56 -61.40
C LYS A 1103 -102.49 -108.50 -61.28
N GLU A 1104 -102.31 -109.82 -61.39
CA GLU A 1104 -103.38 -110.80 -61.23
C GLU A 1104 -103.75 -111.04 -59.76
N LYS A 1105 -102.79 -110.95 -58.85
CA LYS A 1105 -103.01 -111.16 -57.41
C LYS A 1105 -103.90 -110.09 -56.79
N ALA A 1106 -103.79 -108.83 -57.23
CA ALA A 1106 -104.58 -107.70 -56.72
C ALA A 1106 -106.08 -107.72 -57.09
N LYS A 1107 -106.50 -108.57 -58.04
CA LYS A 1107 -107.93 -108.70 -58.44
C LYS A 1107 -108.72 -109.70 -57.58
N ALA A 1108 -108.07 -110.62 -56.86
CA ALA A 1108 -108.74 -111.63 -56.06
C ALA A 1108 -109.23 -111.09 -54.69
N ASP A 1109 -108.43 -110.27 -54.02
CA ASP A 1109 -108.69 -109.91 -52.61
C ASP A 1109 -109.82 -108.88 -52.42
N LYS A 1110 -110.01 -107.96 -53.37
CA LYS A 1110 -111.11 -106.96 -53.29
C LYS A 1110 -112.51 -107.56 -53.47
N LYS A 1111 -112.63 -108.78 -54.00
CA LYS A 1111 -113.92 -109.47 -54.17
C LYS A 1111 -114.47 -109.99 -52.83
N ALA A 1112 -113.59 -110.28 -51.85
CA ALA A 1112 -113.98 -110.79 -50.53
C ALA A 1112 -114.50 -109.71 -49.56
N GLU A 1113 -114.12 -108.44 -49.76
CA GLU A 1113 -114.51 -107.34 -48.86
C GLU A 1113 -115.94 -106.81 -49.12
N LYS A 1114 -116.50 -107.12 -50.31
CA LYS A 1114 -117.87 -106.74 -50.72
C LYS A 1114 -118.99 -107.57 -50.08
N GLU A 1115 -118.69 -108.72 -49.46
CA GLU A 1115 -119.72 -109.62 -48.92
C GLU A 1115 -119.95 -109.51 -47.40
N LYS A 1116 -119.08 -108.82 -46.64
CA LYS A 1116 -119.17 -108.79 -45.16
C LYS A 1116 -119.86 -107.58 -44.52
N LYS A 1117 -120.18 -106.49 -45.23
CA LYS A 1117 -120.79 -105.30 -44.61
C LYS A 1117 -122.22 -104.94 -45.08
N ALA A 1118 -122.90 -105.91 -45.69
CA ALA A 1118 -124.34 -105.90 -45.96
C ALA A 1118 -125.22 -106.22 -44.71
N HIS A 1119 -124.73 -106.08 -43.47
CA HIS A 1119 -125.45 -106.51 -42.27
C HIS A 1119 -125.69 -105.46 -41.16
N THR A 1120 -125.44 -104.18 -41.44
CA THR A 1120 -125.79 -103.04 -40.57
C THR A 1120 -126.13 -101.85 -41.47
N LYS A 1121 -127.26 -101.74 -42.20
CA LYS A 1121 -128.69 -101.87 -41.89
C LYS A 1121 -129.16 -101.07 -40.66
N THR A 1122 -129.88 -99.99 -40.96
CA THR A 1122 -131.11 -99.54 -40.27
C THR A 1122 -130.99 -99.10 -38.81
N LYS A 1123 -130.82 -97.78 -38.59
CA LYS A 1123 -131.66 -97.00 -37.65
C LYS A 1123 -131.35 -95.50 -37.70
N LYS A 1124 -132.43 -94.73 -37.97
CA LYS A 1124 -132.77 -93.39 -37.45
C LYS A 1124 -131.96 -92.19 -37.96
N ASN A 1125 -132.50 -91.25 -38.74
CA ASN A 1125 -133.71 -90.40 -38.61
C ASN A 1125 -133.84 -89.66 -37.26
N MET A 1126 -134.00 -88.32 -37.37
CA MET A 1126 -134.25 -87.28 -36.34
C MET A 1126 -132.98 -86.87 -35.57
N LYS A 1127 -132.39 -85.69 -35.77
CA LYS A 1127 -132.88 -84.34 -35.45
C LYS A 1127 -131.94 -83.31 -36.07
#